data_AF-A0A8C7EP42-F1
#
_entry.id   AF-A0A8C7EP42-F1
#
_cell.length_a   1.000
_cell.length_b   1.000
_cell.length_c   1.000
_cell.angle_alpha   90.00
_cell.angle_beta   90.00
_cell.angle_gamma   90.00
#
_symmetry.space_group_name_H-M   'P 1'
#
loop_
_entity.id
_entity.type
_entity.pdbx_description
1 polymer ?
#
loop_
_entity_poly.entity_id
_entity_poly.type
_entity_poly.pdbx_seq_one_letter_code
_entity_poly.pdbx_strand_id
1 'polypeptide(L)'
;MAGKVWEQGDQLGGWFRKKSINFVNKCLFFNRKTSGDTLELVEESLDINLLNNTVRLKFQNCIVLPGGVHVSEIQNHVIILILTNQTVHRLLLPHPSRMYRSELVIESQMQSVFTDIGKVDFRDPCNSQLIPAVPGLSSNSTTSAAWLSNDGEALFALPSASGGIFVLKLPPYDIPGTVSVVELKQSSVMQRLLIGWMPTAIRGDQGLSDRPFALAVHCVEHDAFIFALCQDHKLRMWSYKDQMCLMAADMLEYVPTFKDLRLTAGTGHKLRLAYSPSMGLYIGVYMHAPKQGQFCIFQLVSTENNRYSLDHISSLFTSQETLIDFAITSTDIWAMWHDAENQTVVKYINYEHNAAGQWNSVFMHSLPEEEIILRDDQDPREMYLQNLFTPGRFIKAALCKALQIFCRGTERNLDLSWSDLKKEVTLAVESELQGSVTEYEFSQEEFRNLQQEFWCKFYACCLQYQEALSHPLALHLNPHTNMVCLLKKGYLSFLVPSSLVDHLYLLPDENLLAEDEAAISDDVDVARDVMCLIKCLRLIGESITVDMSAVMEMSCYNLQSPEKAAEQILEDLITIDVPQTIVELFFQEVARKHIISHLFSQPKAPLSQTGLNWPEMITAEAYPPSHPGAQKFTFLICSLTSCLCKFANMQESLRT
;
A
#
# COMPACT_ATOMS: atom_id res chain seq x y z
N MET A 1 -4.59 -28.76 9.47
CA MET A 1 -3.27 -29.05 8.87
C MET A 1 -2.68 -27.71 8.48
N ALA A 2 -1.54 -27.33 9.08
CA ALA A 2 -1.06 -25.96 9.16
C ALA A 2 -0.80 -25.34 7.78
N GLY A 3 -1.58 -24.30 7.44
CA GLY A 3 -1.13 -23.34 6.44
C GLY A 3 0.17 -22.73 6.96
N LYS A 4 1.24 -22.78 6.17
CA LYS A 4 2.48 -22.09 6.51
C LYS A 4 2.11 -20.65 6.87
N VAL A 5 2.30 -20.31 8.15
CA VAL A 5 2.41 -18.94 8.60
C VAL A 5 3.56 -18.36 7.78
N TRP A 6 3.28 -17.30 7.04
CA TRP A 6 4.26 -16.67 6.15
C TRP A 6 5.25 -15.95 7.06
N GLU A 7 6.49 -16.43 7.10
CA GLU A 7 7.55 -15.87 7.93
C GLU A 7 8.06 -14.54 7.33
N GLN A 8 8.69 -13.72 8.19
CA GLN A 8 9.31 -12.39 7.95
C GLN A 8 10.35 -12.31 6.80
N GLY A 9 10.49 -13.33 5.95
CA GLY A 9 11.48 -13.44 4.88
C GLY A 9 10.98 -13.19 3.44
N ASP A 10 9.67 -12.98 3.23
CA ASP A 10 9.13 -12.74 1.89
C ASP A 10 9.45 -11.32 1.40
N GLN A 11 10.13 -11.16 0.25
CA GLN A 11 10.30 -9.84 -0.37
C GLN A 11 9.19 -9.61 -1.37
N LEU A 12 8.68 -8.38 -1.34
CA LEU A 12 7.61 -7.91 -2.20
C LEU A 12 8.04 -6.69 -2.97
N GLY A 13 7.40 -6.46 -4.09
CA GLY A 13 7.61 -5.28 -4.91
C GLY A 13 6.47 -5.12 -5.88
N GLY A 14 6.20 -3.87 -6.24
CA GLY A 14 5.33 -3.52 -7.34
C GLY A 14 6.14 -2.99 -8.52
N TRP A 15 5.50 -2.90 -9.68
CA TRP A 15 5.90 -2.02 -10.78
C TRP A 15 4.63 -1.49 -11.45
N PHE A 16 4.64 -0.21 -11.82
CA PHE A 16 3.50 0.45 -12.44
C PHE A 16 3.77 0.85 -13.87
N ARG A 17 2.72 0.75 -14.68
CA ARG A 17 2.68 1.31 -16.03
C ARG A 17 1.69 2.46 -16.14
N LYS A 18 2.06 3.52 -16.87
CA LYS A 18 1.11 4.50 -17.41
C LYS A 18 1.41 4.74 -18.89
N LYS A 19 0.42 4.57 -19.76
CA LYS A 19 0.47 5.10 -21.13
C LYS A 19 -0.61 6.17 -21.28
N SER A 20 -0.18 7.39 -21.62
CA SER A 20 -1.06 8.44 -22.13
C SER A 20 -1.05 8.38 -23.65
N ILE A 21 -2.13 8.86 -24.27
CA ILE A 21 -2.38 8.96 -25.72
C ILE A 21 -3.22 7.78 -26.26
N ASN A 22 -4.53 7.98 -26.14
CA ASN A 22 -5.66 7.32 -26.82
C ASN A 22 -5.98 5.87 -26.40
N PHE A 23 -7.19 5.73 -25.84
CA PHE A 23 -7.88 4.54 -25.33
C PHE A 23 -7.42 4.03 -23.96
N VAL A 24 -8.17 4.45 -22.92
CA VAL A 24 -8.28 3.87 -21.57
C VAL A 24 -6.98 3.92 -20.75
N ASN A 25 -7.07 4.42 -19.52
CA ASN A 25 -5.93 4.54 -18.57
C ASN A 25 -5.44 3.17 -18.10
N LYS A 26 -4.84 2.35 -18.98
CA LYS A 26 -4.36 1.00 -18.65
C LYS A 26 -3.18 1.05 -17.68
N CYS A 27 -3.48 1.08 -16.39
CA CYS A 27 -2.53 0.79 -15.34
C CYS A 27 -2.35 -0.73 -15.27
N LEU A 28 -1.13 -1.20 -15.53
CA LEU A 28 -0.72 -2.58 -15.30
C LEU A 28 0.13 -2.61 -14.05
N PHE A 29 -0.26 -3.44 -13.09
CA PHE A 29 0.45 -3.63 -11.84
C PHE A 29 1.11 -5.00 -11.89
N PHE A 30 2.43 -5.01 -11.74
CA PHE A 30 3.16 -6.25 -11.51
C PHE A 30 3.43 -6.33 -10.03
N ASN A 31 2.67 -7.15 -9.31
CA ASN A 31 3.08 -7.50 -7.96
C ASN A 31 3.99 -8.72 -8.03
N ARG A 32 4.96 -8.77 -7.11
CA ARG A 32 5.81 -9.95 -6.96
C ARG A 32 5.84 -10.40 -5.53
N LYS A 33 5.92 -11.72 -5.36
CA LYS A 33 6.17 -12.35 -4.07
C LYS A 33 7.28 -13.37 -4.19
N THR A 34 8.34 -13.14 -3.41
CA THR A 34 9.43 -14.10 -3.28
C THR A 34 9.26 -14.84 -1.97
N SER A 35 9.33 -16.18 -2.00
CA SER A 35 9.36 -17.01 -0.81
C SER A 35 10.41 -18.09 -1.00
N GLY A 36 11.61 -17.83 -0.48
CA GLY A 36 12.79 -18.68 -0.67
C GLY A 36 13.12 -18.90 -2.15
N ASP A 37 12.70 -20.05 -2.67
CA ASP A 37 13.00 -20.55 -4.01
C ASP A 37 11.93 -20.20 -5.07
N THR A 38 10.84 -19.53 -4.66
CA THR A 38 9.69 -19.30 -5.52
C THR A 38 9.44 -17.80 -5.73
N LEU A 39 9.24 -17.38 -6.98
CA LEU A 39 8.81 -16.05 -7.38
C LEU A 39 7.41 -16.14 -8.00
N GLU A 40 6.45 -15.49 -7.37
CA GLU A 40 5.12 -15.28 -7.92
C GLU A 40 5.04 -13.89 -8.54
N LEU A 41 4.47 -13.79 -9.72
CA LEU A 41 4.23 -12.55 -10.46
C LEU A 41 2.76 -12.49 -10.82
N VAL A 42 2.09 -11.38 -10.49
CA VAL A 42 0.69 -11.15 -10.87
C VAL A 42 0.59 -9.86 -11.65
N GLU A 43 -0.07 -9.92 -12.80
CA GLU A 43 -0.48 -8.76 -13.59
C GLU A 43 -1.91 -8.40 -13.20
N GLU A 44 -2.13 -7.17 -12.74
CA GLU A 44 -3.47 -6.65 -12.47
C GLU A 44 -3.75 -5.45 -13.38
N SER A 45 -5.02 -5.28 -13.74
CA SER A 45 -5.51 -4.11 -14.47
C SER A 45 -6.77 -3.59 -13.81
N LEU A 46 -6.90 -2.27 -13.70
CA LEU A 46 -8.09 -1.63 -13.12
C LEU A 46 -9.25 -1.51 -14.10
N ASP A 47 -8.98 -1.62 -15.41
CA ASP A 47 -9.99 -1.37 -16.45
C ASP A 47 -10.57 -2.66 -17.03
N ILE A 48 -9.79 -3.75 -17.04
CA ILE A 48 -10.12 -4.98 -17.78
C ILE A 48 -9.71 -6.20 -16.95
N ASN A 49 -10.57 -7.22 -16.93
CA ASN A 49 -10.22 -8.49 -16.29
C ASN A 49 -9.16 -9.23 -17.12
N LEU A 50 -8.03 -9.55 -16.51
CA LEU A 50 -6.96 -10.30 -17.15
C LEU A 50 -7.12 -11.80 -16.89
N LEU A 51 -7.07 -12.60 -17.96
CA LEU A 51 -6.96 -14.05 -17.92
C LEU A 51 -5.49 -14.46 -17.89
N ASN A 52 -5.18 -15.58 -17.23
CA ASN A 52 -3.82 -16.13 -17.12
C ASN A 52 -2.80 -15.12 -16.57
N ASN A 53 -3.24 -14.32 -15.60
CA ASN A 53 -2.52 -13.15 -15.10
C ASN A 53 -1.58 -13.43 -13.94
N THR A 54 -1.41 -14.70 -13.55
CA THR A 54 -0.52 -15.11 -12.46
C THR A 54 0.48 -16.15 -12.95
N VAL A 55 1.74 -15.97 -12.57
CA VAL A 55 2.84 -16.90 -12.84
C VAL A 55 3.56 -17.21 -11.55
N ARG A 56 3.89 -18.50 -11.35
CA ARG A 56 4.75 -18.94 -10.27
C ARG A 56 5.99 -19.64 -10.84
N LEU A 57 7.15 -19.00 -10.66
CA LEU A 57 8.45 -19.52 -11.06
C LEU A 57 9.14 -20.14 -9.85
N LYS A 58 9.62 -21.38 -9.98
CA LYS A 58 10.36 -22.08 -8.93
C LYS A 58 11.80 -22.33 -9.38
N PHE A 59 12.76 -21.79 -8.63
CA PHE A 59 14.18 -21.91 -8.90
C PHE A 59 14.79 -23.07 -8.11
N GLN A 60 15.29 -24.09 -8.79
CA GLN A 60 15.86 -25.25 -8.11
C GLN A 60 17.15 -24.87 -7.35
N ASN A 61 17.20 -25.18 -6.05
CA ASN A 61 18.36 -24.95 -5.17
C ASN A 61 18.87 -23.50 -5.13
N CYS A 62 18.04 -22.54 -5.54
CA CYS A 62 18.37 -21.13 -5.59
C CYS A 62 17.40 -20.32 -4.74
N ILE A 63 17.84 -19.17 -4.25
CA ILE A 63 17.02 -18.21 -3.52
C ILE A 63 17.04 -16.89 -4.29
N VAL A 64 15.87 -16.27 -4.48
CA VAL A 64 15.77 -14.94 -5.13
C VAL A 64 16.31 -13.87 -4.18
N LEU A 65 17.28 -13.07 -4.64
CA LEU A 65 17.96 -12.10 -3.77
C LEU A 65 17.13 -10.83 -3.53
N PRO A 66 17.28 -10.18 -2.36
CA PRO A 66 16.74 -8.84 -2.08
C PRO A 66 17.10 -7.83 -3.15
N GLY A 67 16.09 -7.18 -3.74
CA GLY A 67 16.27 -6.22 -4.83
C GLY A 67 16.64 -6.85 -6.19
N GLY A 68 16.65 -8.18 -6.28
CA GLY A 68 17.13 -8.92 -7.44
C GLY A 68 16.12 -9.08 -8.58
N VAL A 69 14.90 -8.57 -8.41
CA VAL A 69 13.90 -8.55 -9.49
C VAL A 69 13.76 -7.12 -9.99
N HIS A 70 13.83 -6.91 -11.30
CA HIS A 70 13.66 -5.62 -11.95
C HIS A 70 12.75 -5.76 -13.16
N VAL A 71 11.82 -4.83 -13.32
CA VAL A 71 10.88 -4.81 -14.45
C VAL A 71 11.15 -3.54 -15.25
N SER A 72 11.33 -3.70 -16.56
CA SER A 72 11.49 -2.59 -17.50
C SER A 72 10.59 -2.77 -18.72
N GLU A 73 10.15 -1.66 -19.30
CA GLU A 73 9.35 -1.64 -20.51
C GLU A 73 10.14 -1.01 -21.64
N ILE A 74 10.20 -1.72 -22.77
CA ILE A 74 10.72 -1.21 -24.05
C ILE A 74 9.55 -1.18 -25.04
N GLN A 75 9.69 -0.43 -26.13
CA GLN A 75 8.68 -0.28 -27.20
C GLN A 75 7.92 -1.56 -27.57
N ASN A 76 8.59 -2.71 -27.61
CA ASN A 76 8.03 -3.98 -28.07
C ASN A 76 7.94 -5.09 -27.02
N HIS A 77 8.55 -4.93 -25.84
CA HIS A 77 8.58 -5.97 -24.82
C HIS A 77 8.50 -5.42 -23.39
N VAL A 78 7.98 -6.24 -22.48
CA VAL A 78 8.19 -6.09 -21.04
C VAL A 78 9.32 -7.04 -20.66
N ILE A 79 10.36 -6.55 -20.01
CA ILE A 79 11.51 -7.34 -19.58
C ILE A 79 11.48 -7.49 -18.07
N ILE A 80 11.61 -8.72 -17.59
CA ILE A 80 11.78 -9.02 -16.17
C ILE A 80 13.15 -9.63 -15.97
N LEU A 81 14.01 -8.93 -15.23
CA LEU A 81 15.31 -9.42 -14.81
C LEU A 81 15.19 -10.02 -13.42
N ILE A 82 15.77 -11.19 -13.20
CA ILE A 82 15.68 -11.92 -11.94
C ILE A 82 17.08 -12.41 -11.56
N LEU A 83 17.47 -12.13 -10.34
CA LEU A 83 18.77 -12.47 -9.78
C LEU A 83 18.57 -13.35 -8.54
N THR A 84 19.15 -14.53 -8.60
CA THR A 84 19.23 -15.47 -7.48
C THR A 84 20.65 -15.48 -6.90
N ASN A 85 20.85 -16.23 -5.82
CA ASN A 85 22.17 -16.45 -5.25
C ASN A 85 23.15 -17.19 -6.19
N GLN A 86 22.68 -17.83 -7.26
CA GLN A 86 23.53 -18.63 -8.17
C GLN A 86 23.29 -18.37 -9.67
N THR A 87 22.17 -17.78 -10.05
CA THR A 87 21.76 -17.62 -11.45
C THR A 87 21.17 -16.25 -11.72
N VAL A 88 21.29 -15.80 -12.95
CA VAL A 88 20.58 -14.64 -13.48
C VAL A 88 19.59 -15.10 -14.56
N HIS A 89 18.45 -14.43 -14.64
CA HIS A 89 17.42 -14.71 -15.63
C HIS A 89 16.91 -13.41 -16.26
N ARG A 90 16.56 -13.48 -17.53
CA ARG A 90 15.90 -12.44 -18.31
C ARG A 90 14.66 -13.05 -18.96
N LEU A 91 13.49 -12.53 -18.62
CA LEU A 91 12.23 -12.90 -19.25
C LEU A 91 11.82 -11.80 -20.22
N LEU A 92 11.59 -12.17 -21.47
CA LEU A 92 11.09 -11.28 -22.50
C LEU A 92 9.62 -11.59 -22.75
N LEU A 93 8.75 -10.65 -22.38
CA LEU A 93 7.31 -10.79 -22.53
C LEU A 93 6.80 -9.87 -23.64
N PRO A 94 5.79 -10.31 -24.41
CA PRO A 94 5.22 -9.48 -25.47
C PRO A 94 4.64 -8.20 -24.85
N HIS A 95 4.90 -7.07 -25.51
CA HIS A 95 4.36 -5.82 -25.01
C HIS A 95 2.83 -5.77 -25.16
N PRO A 96 2.10 -5.27 -24.16
CA PRO A 96 0.64 -5.28 -24.17
C PRO A 96 0.01 -4.54 -25.37
N SER A 97 0.65 -3.49 -25.89
CA SER A 97 0.18 -2.79 -27.11
C SER A 97 0.21 -3.65 -28.38
N ARG A 98 0.97 -4.76 -28.39
CA ARG A 98 1.00 -5.74 -29.48
C ARG A 98 -0.07 -6.81 -29.31
N MET A 99 -0.44 -7.09 -28.06
CA MET A 99 -1.47 -8.08 -27.72
C MET A 99 -2.88 -7.54 -27.94
N TYR A 100 -3.11 -6.25 -27.68
CA TYR A 100 -4.46 -5.66 -27.64
C TYR A 100 -4.89 -4.98 -28.95
N ARG A 101 -4.35 -5.40 -30.11
CA ARG A 101 -4.62 -4.78 -31.43
C ARG A 101 -5.89 -5.24 -32.14
N SER A 102 -6.72 -6.08 -31.52
CA SER A 102 -7.96 -6.55 -32.16
C SER A 102 -9.13 -5.62 -31.86
N GLU A 103 -9.81 -5.13 -32.91
CA GLU A 103 -11.09 -4.39 -32.84
C GLU A 103 -12.25 -5.23 -32.26
N LEU A 104 -11.98 -6.48 -31.86
CA LEU A 104 -12.88 -7.38 -31.15
C LEU A 104 -12.70 -7.31 -29.62
N VAL A 105 -12.56 -6.10 -29.06
CA VAL A 105 -12.79 -5.86 -27.62
C VAL A 105 -14.32 -5.89 -27.38
N ILE A 106 -14.94 -7.02 -27.73
CA ILE A 106 -16.35 -7.31 -27.43
C ILE A 106 -16.41 -8.11 -26.11
N GLU A 107 -15.30 -8.70 -25.68
CA GLU A 107 -15.20 -9.45 -24.44
C GLU A 107 -14.58 -8.60 -23.32
N SER A 108 -15.24 -8.56 -22.16
CA SER A 108 -14.79 -7.90 -20.92
C SER A 108 -13.57 -8.57 -20.26
N GLN A 109 -12.89 -9.46 -20.99
CA GLN A 109 -11.79 -10.30 -20.55
C GLN A 109 -10.65 -10.24 -21.59
N MET A 110 -9.41 -10.23 -21.12
CA MET A 110 -8.25 -10.07 -21.98
C MET A 110 -7.09 -10.95 -21.50
N GLN A 111 -6.28 -11.47 -22.42
CA GLN A 111 -5.12 -12.28 -22.05
C GLN A 111 -4.00 -11.43 -21.43
N SER A 112 -3.42 -11.89 -20.33
CA SER A 112 -2.25 -11.30 -19.68
C SER A 112 -0.99 -11.43 -20.52
N VAL A 113 0.01 -10.56 -20.31
CA VAL A 113 1.37 -10.73 -20.90
C VAL A 113 2.02 -12.06 -20.52
N PHE A 114 1.55 -12.69 -19.45
CA PHE A 114 2.04 -13.95 -18.94
C PHE A 114 1.48 -15.19 -19.64
N THR A 115 0.45 -15.05 -20.48
CA THR A 115 -0.26 -16.18 -21.11
C THR A 115 0.68 -17.17 -21.79
N ASP A 116 1.73 -16.67 -22.44
CA ASP A 116 2.68 -17.47 -23.21
C ASP A 116 4.00 -17.75 -22.48
N ILE A 117 4.09 -17.52 -21.16
CA ILE A 117 5.34 -17.70 -20.42
C ILE A 117 5.85 -19.15 -20.45
N GLY A 118 4.95 -20.13 -20.59
CA GLY A 118 5.31 -21.55 -20.72
C GLY A 118 6.07 -21.88 -22.02
N LYS A 119 6.08 -20.98 -23.01
CA LYS A 119 6.85 -21.12 -24.26
C LYS A 119 8.29 -20.60 -24.14
N VAL A 120 8.63 -19.89 -23.06
CA VAL A 120 9.97 -19.36 -22.84
C VAL A 120 10.94 -20.52 -22.56
N ASP A 121 11.99 -20.64 -23.36
CA ASP A 121 13.07 -21.58 -23.06
C ASP A 121 14.01 -20.99 -22.01
N PHE A 122 13.80 -21.38 -20.76
CA PHE A 122 14.66 -21.00 -19.63
C PHE A 122 16.04 -21.64 -19.69
N ARG A 123 16.31 -22.60 -20.59
CA ARG A 123 17.64 -23.20 -20.77
C ARG A 123 18.49 -22.45 -21.79
N ASP A 124 17.88 -21.53 -22.53
CA ASP A 124 18.62 -20.66 -23.45
C ASP A 124 19.62 -19.79 -22.67
N PRO A 125 20.92 -19.85 -22.97
CA PRO A 125 21.94 -18.99 -22.36
C PRO A 125 21.66 -17.48 -22.52
N CYS A 126 20.88 -17.09 -23.53
CA CYS A 126 20.41 -15.71 -23.69
C CYS A 126 19.36 -15.31 -22.63
N ASN A 127 18.68 -16.27 -22.01
CA ASN A 127 17.63 -16.03 -21.02
C ASN A 127 18.09 -16.38 -19.60
N SER A 128 18.97 -17.35 -19.41
CA SER A 128 19.48 -17.70 -18.08
C SER A 128 20.97 -18.04 -18.10
N GLN A 129 21.66 -17.64 -17.03
CA GLN A 129 23.08 -17.96 -16.88
C GLN A 129 23.46 -18.16 -15.42
N LEU A 130 24.37 -19.10 -15.17
CA LEU A 130 25.02 -19.26 -13.88
C LEU A 130 25.94 -18.07 -13.60
N ILE A 131 25.88 -17.57 -12.37
CA ILE A 131 26.84 -16.59 -11.88
C ILE A 131 28.21 -17.28 -11.87
N PRO A 132 29.20 -16.77 -12.62
CA PRO A 132 30.51 -17.41 -12.68
C PRO A 132 31.14 -17.46 -11.29
N ALA A 133 31.79 -18.57 -10.95
CA ALA A 133 32.54 -18.71 -9.71
C ALA A 133 33.83 -17.86 -9.79
N VAL A 134 33.68 -16.55 -9.56
CA VAL A 134 34.80 -15.59 -9.56
C VAL A 134 35.33 -15.43 -8.12
N PRO A 135 36.65 -15.49 -7.89
CA PRO A 135 37.24 -15.15 -6.60
C PRO A 135 36.81 -13.75 -6.16
N GLY A 136 36.27 -13.66 -4.94
CA GLY A 136 35.80 -12.39 -4.38
C GLY A 136 34.29 -12.24 -4.37
N LEU A 137 33.49 -13.07 -5.06
CA LEU A 137 32.03 -13.01 -4.92
C LEU A 137 31.62 -13.38 -3.48
N SER A 138 30.72 -12.62 -2.88
CA SER A 138 30.22 -12.96 -1.54
C SER A 138 29.30 -14.18 -1.60
N SER A 139 29.63 -15.24 -0.85
CA SER A 139 28.84 -16.48 -0.80
C SER A 139 27.44 -16.30 -0.18
N ASN A 140 27.25 -15.26 0.63
CA ASN A 140 26.02 -15.00 1.39
C ASN A 140 25.46 -13.61 1.06
N SER A 141 25.35 -13.25 -0.22
CA SER A 141 24.80 -11.95 -0.64
C SER A 141 23.38 -11.73 -0.08
N THR A 142 23.20 -10.64 0.66
CA THR A 142 21.92 -10.25 1.28
C THR A 142 21.23 -9.10 0.55
N THR A 143 21.81 -8.65 -0.57
CA THR A 143 21.25 -7.56 -1.38
C THR A 143 21.75 -7.69 -2.81
N SER A 144 21.02 -7.05 -3.71
CA SER A 144 21.33 -7.00 -5.11
C SER A 144 20.55 -5.89 -5.79
N ALA A 145 20.94 -5.54 -7.01
CA ALA A 145 20.16 -4.70 -7.90
C ALA A 145 20.28 -5.20 -9.33
N ALA A 146 19.27 -4.93 -10.15
CA ALA A 146 19.30 -5.22 -11.58
C ALA A 146 18.75 -4.02 -12.35
N TRP A 147 19.24 -3.84 -13.58
CA TRP A 147 18.75 -2.81 -14.49
C TRP A 147 19.02 -3.21 -15.95
N LEU A 148 18.32 -2.54 -16.86
CA LEU A 148 18.55 -2.66 -18.29
C LEU A 148 19.32 -1.42 -18.78
N SER A 149 20.37 -1.60 -19.58
CA SER A 149 21.05 -0.48 -20.24
C SER A 149 20.25 0.04 -21.43
N ASN A 150 20.60 1.24 -21.89
CA ASN A 150 20.00 1.83 -23.10
C ASN A 150 20.31 1.03 -24.38
N ASP A 151 21.40 0.23 -24.35
CA ASP A 151 21.78 -0.69 -25.42
C ASP A 151 21.03 -2.04 -25.35
N GLY A 152 20.16 -2.23 -24.35
CA GLY A 152 19.39 -3.47 -24.14
C GLY A 152 20.17 -4.58 -23.42
N GLU A 153 21.34 -4.28 -22.87
CA GLU A 153 22.10 -5.22 -22.02
C GLU A 153 21.41 -5.36 -20.65
N ALA A 154 21.40 -6.57 -20.10
CA ALA A 154 20.87 -6.79 -18.76
C ALA A 154 22.01 -6.86 -17.75
N LEU A 155 21.96 -6.01 -16.73
CA LEU A 155 23.02 -5.88 -15.72
C LEU A 155 22.51 -6.22 -14.33
N PHE A 156 23.41 -6.84 -13.55
CA PHE A 156 23.12 -7.42 -12.25
C PHE A 156 24.24 -7.07 -11.28
N ALA A 157 23.95 -6.27 -10.25
CA ALA A 157 24.90 -5.87 -9.21
C ALA A 157 24.76 -6.74 -7.94
N LEU A 158 25.89 -7.19 -7.42
CA LEU A 158 26.05 -8.03 -6.24
C LEU A 158 27.17 -7.48 -5.34
N PRO A 159 27.09 -7.62 -4.01
CA PRO A 159 28.20 -7.28 -3.12
C PRO A 159 29.46 -8.14 -3.40
N SER A 160 30.62 -7.49 -3.47
CA SER A 160 31.92 -8.16 -3.42
C SER A 160 32.30 -8.48 -1.98
N ALA A 161 32.92 -9.64 -1.78
CA ALA A 161 33.55 -10.03 -0.52
C ALA A 161 34.71 -9.09 -0.15
N SER A 162 35.29 -8.35 -1.10
CA SER A 162 36.31 -7.33 -0.81
C SER A 162 35.76 -5.92 -0.59
N GLY A 163 34.45 -5.76 -0.31
CA GLY A 163 33.83 -4.46 -0.04
C GLY A 163 33.51 -3.60 -1.28
N GLY A 164 33.62 -4.20 -2.48
CA GLY A 164 33.21 -3.58 -3.75
C GLY A 164 31.85 -4.06 -4.25
N ILE A 165 31.58 -3.86 -5.54
CA ILE A 165 30.36 -4.31 -6.22
C ILE A 165 30.75 -5.15 -7.45
N PHE A 166 30.28 -6.38 -7.53
CA PHE A 166 30.32 -7.17 -8.77
C PHE A 166 29.14 -6.80 -9.66
N VAL A 167 29.42 -6.54 -10.93
CA VAL A 167 28.40 -6.34 -11.96
C VAL A 167 28.56 -7.41 -13.02
N LEU A 168 27.52 -8.24 -13.18
CA LEU A 168 27.39 -9.22 -14.26
C LEU A 168 26.55 -8.61 -15.38
N LYS A 169 27.00 -8.79 -16.62
CA LYS A 169 26.36 -8.24 -17.81
C LYS A 169 26.01 -9.34 -18.80
N LEU A 170 24.73 -9.45 -19.13
CA LEU A 170 24.23 -10.26 -20.25
C LEU A 170 24.17 -9.40 -21.51
N PRO A 171 24.55 -9.97 -22.68
CA PRO A 171 24.42 -9.27 -23.96
C PRO A 171 22.94 -8.96 -24.28
N PRO A 172 22.67 -8.02 -25.20
CA PRO A 172 21.31 -7.73 -25.61
C PRO A 172 20.60 -8.97 -26.16
N TYR A 173 19.27 -8.99 -26.07
CA TYR A 173 18.48 -10.13 -26.53
C TYR A 173 18.65 -10.36 -28.04
N ASP A 174 18.72 -11.62 -28.47
CA ASP A 174 18.99 -12.05 -29.84
C ASP A 174 20.31 -11.54 -30.46
N ILE A 175 21.20 -10.92 -29.68
CA ILE A 175 22.54 -10.53 -30.13
C ILE A 175 23.55 -11.52 -29.56
N PRO A 176 24.32 -12.23 -30.41
CA PRO A 176 25.34 -13.14 -29.93
C PRO A 176 26.41 -12.36 -29.14
N GLY A 177 26.66 -12.79 -27.92
CA GLY A 177 27.65 -12.18 -27.04
C GLY A 177 28.00 -13.09 -25.87
N THR A 178 29.15 -12.84 -25.26
CA THR A 178 29.58 -13.53 -24.04
C THR A 178 29.25 -12.68 -22.82
N VAL A 179 28.88 -13.34 -21.73
CA VAL A 179 28.73 -12.67 -20.44
C VAL A 179 30.06 -12.14 -19.95
N SER A 180 30.02 -10.90 -19.48
CA SER A 180 31.17 -10.23 -18.87
C SER A 180 30.87 -9.89 -17.42
N VAL A 181 31.92 -9.91 -16.60
CA VAL A 181 31.84 -9.54 -15.19
C VAL A 181 32.85 -8.43 -14.93
N VAL A 182 32.44 -7.42 -14.19
CA VAL A 182 33.28 -6.30 -13.76
C VAL A 182 33.17 -6.17 -12.24
N GLU A 183 34.30 -5.96 -11.56
CA GLU A 183 34.32 -5.69 -10.13
C GLU A 183 34.69 -4.23 -9.87
N LEU A 184 33.75 -3.48 -9.32
CA LEU A 184 33.90 -2.08 -8.95
C LEU A 184 34.53 -2.00 -7.55
N LYS A 185 35.80 -1.57 -7.48
CA LYS A 185 36.54 -1.41 -6.21
C LYS A 185 36.70 0.07 -5.88
N GLN A 186 36.66 0.38 -4.58
CA GLN A 186 37.09 1.69 -4.11
C GLN A 186 38.62 1.76 -4.19
N SER A 187 39.15 2.31 -5.29
CA SER A 187 40.60 2.52 -5.43
C SER A 187 41.02 3.77 -4.66
N SER A 188 41.53 3.63 -3.43
CA SER A 188 42.24 4.75 -2.80
C SER A 188 43.74 4.61 -3.02
N VAL A 189 44.32 5.57 -3.75
CA VAL A 189 45.78 5.67 -3.96
C VAL A 189 46.50 5.86 -2.61
N MET A 190 45.83 6.50 -1.65
CA MET A 190 46.29 6.70 -0.26
C MET A 190 46.36 5.39 0.56
N GLN A 191 45.41 4.45 0.45
CA GLN A 191 45.58 3.14 1.09
C GLN A 191 46.76 2.39 0.50
N ARG A 192 46.98 2.42 -0.82
CA ARG A 192 48.15 1.75 -1.43
C ARG A 192 49.50 2.36 -1.02
N LEU A 193 49.53 3.65 -0.67
CA LEU A 193 50.75 4.36 -0.25
C LEU A 193 51.06 4.21 1.24
N LEU A 194 50.05 4.23 2.11
CA LEU A 194 50.22 4.05 3.57
C LEU A 194 50.33 2.58 3.98
N ILE A 195 49.83 1.69 3.14
CA ILE A 195 49.75 0.25 3.39
C ILE A 195 50.65 -0.42 2.34
N GLY A 196 51.95 -0.49 2.64
CA GLY A 196 52.98 -1.02 1.73
C GLY A 196 52.67 -2.40 1.15
N TRP A 197 53.42 -2.77 0.10
CA TRP A 197 53.31 -3.96 -0.77
C TRP A 197 53.18 -5.33 -0.05
N MET A 198 52.12 -5.57 0.72
CA MET A 198 51.77 -6.88 1.25
C MET A 198 50.55 -7.43 0.49
N PRO A 199 50.65 -8.64 -0.09
CA PRO A 199 49.51 -9.32 -0.72
C PRO A 199 48.35 -9.51 0.25
N THR A 200 47.12 -9.30 -0.23
CA THR A 200 45.86 -9.44 0.52
C THR A 200 45.68 -10.83 1.15
N ALA A 201 46.31 -11.88 0.61
CA ALA A 201 46.25 -13.24 1.14
C ALA A 201 46.93 -13.42 2.52
N ILE A 202 47.80 -12.50 2.93
CA ILE A 202 48.52 -12.56 4.24
C ILE A 202 47.80 -11.71 5.30
N ARG A 203 46.93 -10.79 4.88
CA ARG A 203 46.03 -10.06 5.79
C ARG A 203 44.77 -10.87 5.96
N GLY A 204 44.77 -11.77 6.94
CA GLY A 204 43.53 -12.29 7.50
C GLY A 204 42.60 -11.10 7.80
N ASP A 205 41.42 -11.12 7.19
CA ASP A 205 40.28 -10.25 7.47
C ASP A 205 40.59 -8.73 7.47
N GLN A 206 40.77 -8.13 6.28
CA GLN A 206 40.46 -6.70 6.17
C GLN A 206 38.95 -6.55 6.33
N GLY A 207 38.58 -5.96 7.47
CA GLY A 207 37.27 -6.04 8.12
C GLY A 207 36.05 -6.04 7.20
N LEU A 208 35.07 -6.85 7.61
CA LEU A 208 33.69 -6.95 7.09
C LEU A 208 32.97 -5.59 6.90
N SER A 209 33.52 -4.48 7.38
CA SER A 209 32.91 -3.15 7.42
C SER A 209 32.57 -2.54 6.04
N ASP A 210 33.36 -2.78 4.99
CA ASP A 210 33.13 -2.11 3.70
C ASP A 210 32.08 -2.80 2.82
N ARG A 211 31.49 -3.89 3.29
CA ARG A 211 30.56 -4.69 2.50
C ARG A 211 29.22 -3.96 2.25
N PRO A 212 28.76 -3.86 1.00
CA PRO A 212 27.40 -3.41 0.68
C PRO A 212 26.35 -4.32 1.31
N PHE A 213 25.37 -3.75 2.01
CA PHE A 213 24.19 -4.48 2.49
C PHE A 213 22.88 -3.96 1.88
N ALA A 214 22.85 -2.77 1.27
CA ALA A 214 21.74 -2.30 0.45
C ALA A 214 22.27 -1.66 -0.85
N LEU A 215 21.66 -2.01 -1.98
CA LEU A 215 22.00 -1.50 -3.31
C LEU A 215 20.78 -0.84 -3.96
N ALA A 216 21.02 0.27 -4.67
CA ALA A 216 20.04 0.91 -5.52
C ALA A 216 20.72 1.48 -6.77
N VAL A 217 20.01 1.53 -7.90
CA VAL A 217 20.57 1.96 -9.19
C VAL A 217 19.72 3.07 -9.77
N HIS A 218 20.38 4.12 -10.27
CA HIS A 218 19.79 5.18 -11.06
C HIS A 218 20.42 5.18 -12.45
N CYS A 219 19.61 4.96 -13.48
CA CYS A 219 20.07 4.96 -14.88
C CYS A 219 20.00 6.39 -15.45
N VAL A 220 21.09 6.81 -16.10
CA VAL A 220 21.23 8.07 -16.82
C VAL A 220 21.50 7.73 -18.30
N GLU A 221 21.31 8.66 -19.24
CA GLU A 221 21.37 8.40 -20.69
C GLU A 221 22.60 7.60 -21.18
N HIS A 222 23.75 7.73 -20.51
CA HIS A 222 24.98 7.00 -20.91
C HIS A 222 25.75 6.41 -19.73
N ASP A 223 25.13 6.26 -18.56
CA ASP A 223 25.77 5.70 -17.37
C ASP A 223 24.72 5.12 -16.41
N ALA A 224 25.18 4.31 -15.45
CA ALA A 224 24.37 3.86 -14.33
C ALA A 224 25.11 4.19 -13.02
N PHE A 225 24.46 4.96 -12.15
CA PHE A 225 24.95 5.23 -10.81
C PHE A 225 24.44 4.16 -9.86
N ILE A 226 25.38 3.45 -9.24
CA ILE A 226 25.11 2.39 -8.29
C ILE A 226 25.39 2.94 -6.90
N PHE A 227 24.36 3.02 -6.07
CA PHE A 227 24.45 3.42 -4.68
C PHE A 227 24.56 2.19 -3.80
N ALA A 228 25.52 2.18 -2.87
CA ALA A 228 25.63 1.17 -1.85
C ALA A 228 25.68 1.79 -0.45
N LEU A 229 24.78 1.32 0.40
CA LEU A 229 24.88 1.52 1.84
C LEU A 229 25.65 0.33 2.43
N CYS A 230 26.75 0.63 3.10
CA CYS A 230 27.76 -0.35 3.52
C CYS A 230 27.75 -0.56 5.04
N GLN A 231 28.28 -1.69 5.51
CA GLN A 231 28.26 -2.07 6.93
C GLN A 231 29.01 -1.07 7.85
N ASP A 232 29.88 -0.23 7.28
CA ASP A 232 30.58 0.87 7.93
C ASP A 232 29.75 2.17 7.99
N HIS A 233 28.45 2.08 7.71
CA HIS A 233 27.48 3.18 7.70
C HIS A 233 27.74 4.25 6.64
N LYS A 234 28.61 3.98 5.66
CA LYS A 234 28.84 4.93 4.56
C LYS A 234 27.93 4.63 3.38
N LEU A 235 27.41 5.70 2.81
CA LEU A 235 26.76 5.69 1.50
C LEU A 235 27.81 6.00 0.44
N ARG A 236 28.00 5.07 -0.49
CA ARG A 236 28.95 5.21 -1.60
C ARG A 236 28.20 5.17 -2.93
N MET A 237 28.68 5.91 -3.92
CA MET A 237 28.13 5.94 -5.27
C MET A 237 29.23 5.63 -6.28
N TRP A 238 28.98 4.68 -7.18
CA TRP A 238 29.88 4.32 -8.27
C TRP A 238 29.26 4.65 -9.61
N SER A 239 30.09 5.09 -10.56
CA SER A 239 29.74 5.07 -11.98
C SER A 239 30.09 3.70 -12.55
N TYR A 240 29.12 3.08 -13.23
CA TYR A 240 29.36 1.84 -13.95
C TYR A 240 30.27 2.07 -15.17
N LYS A 241 30.07 3.17 -15.89
CA LYS A 241 30.87 3.54 -17.06
C LYS A 241 32.33 3.79 -16.72
N ASP A 242 32.59 4.64 -15.72
CA ASP A 242 33.94 5.04 -15.32
C ASP A 242 34.60 4.01 -14.39
N GLN A 243 33.83 3.02 -13.93
CA GLN A 243 34.25 1.95 -13.02
C GLN A 243 34.93 2.44 -11.74
N MET A 244 34.51 3.60 -11.23
CA MET A 244 35.12 4.25 -10.07
C MET A 244 34.07 4.74 -9.08
N CYS A 245 34.48 4.80 -7.80
CA CYS A 245 33.68 5.41 -6.75
C CYS A 245 33.76 6.94 -6.90
N LEU A 246 32.62 7.56 -7.18
CA LEU A 246 32.49 8.99 -7.41
C LEU A 246 32.23 9.79 -6.13
N MET A 247 31.62 9.14 -5.13
CA MET A 247 31.21 9.78 -3.88
C MET A 247 31.20 8.76 -2.73
N ALA A 248 31.65 9.19 -1.55
CA ALA A 248 31.48 8.47 -0.30
C ALA A 248 31.12 9.47 0.81
N ALA A 249 30.01 9.21 1.51
CA ALA A 249 29.52 10.04 2.61
C ALA A 249 29.32 9.17 3.86
N ASP A 250 29.71 9.67 5.02
CA ASP A 250 29.50 9.00 6.31
C ASP A 250 28.10 9.35 6.85
N MET A 251 27.19 8.38 6.89
CA MET A 251 25.82 8.64 7.34
C MET A 251 25.75 8.95 8.84
N LEU A 252 26.77 8.60 9.62
CA LEU A 252 26.81 8.91 11.05
C LEU A 252 27.01 10.40 11.33
N GLU A 253 27.51 11.19 10.36
CA GLU A 253 27.60 12.65 10.48
C GLU A 253 26.20 13.30 10.59
N TYR A 254 25.19 12.68 9.97
CA TYR A 254 23.80 13.14 9.97
C TYR A 254 22.96 12.54 11.11
N VAL A 255 23.57 11.64 11.90
CA VAL A 255 22.90 10.82 12.92
C VAL A 255 23.69 10.89 14.25
N PRO A 256 23.93 12.10 14.80
CA PRO A 256 24.89 12.32 15.89
C PRO A 256 24.46 11.70 17.22
N THR A 257 23.17 11.42 17.40
CA THR A 257 22.57 10.91 18.63
C THR A 257 22.96 9.44 18.91
N PHE A 258 23.38 8.70 17.90
CA PHE A 258 23.58 7.24 17.98
C PHE A 258 25.07 6.87 17.96
N LYS A 259 25.82 7.35 18.95
CA LYS A 259 27.27 7.14 19.06
C LYS A 259 27.66 5.66 19.11
N ASP A 260 26.79 4.81 19.66
CA ASP A 260 27.01 3.36 19.80
C ASP A 260 26.98 2.62 18.46
N LEU A 261 26.36 3.18 17.40
CA LEU A 261 26.33 2.54 16.07
C LEU A 261 27.74 2.33 15.51
N ARG A 262 28.70 3.20 15.85
CA ARG A 262 30.11 3.06 15.44
C ARG A 262 30.75 1.73 15.86
N LEU A 263 30.18 1.05 16.84
CA LEU A 263 30.70 -0.19 17.41
C LEU A 263 30.03 -1.45 16.82
N THR A 264 29.01 -1.28 15.98
CA THR A 264 28.18 -2.37 15.44
C THR A 264 28.11 -2.30 13.92
N ALA A 265 28.09 -3.44 13.23
CA ALA A 265 27.85 -3.42 11.79
C ALA A 265 26.44 -2.89 11.49
N GLY A 266 26.32 -2.03 10.48
CA GLY A 266 25.02 -1.51 10.02
C GLY A 266 24.11 -2.64 9.52
N THR A 267 23.18 -3.07 10.35
CA THR A 267 22.13 -4.04 10.00
C THR A 267 20.76 -3.39 10.09
N GLY A 268 19.85 -3.69 9.14
CA GLY A 268 18.47 -3.20 9.17
C GLY A 268 18.25 -1.77 8.64
N HIS A 269 19.33 -1.05 8.29
CA HIS A 269 19.21 0.19 7.54
C HIS A 269 18.58 -0.06 6.15
N LYS A 270 18.01 0.97 5.53
CA LYS A 270 17.35 0.84 4.22
C LYS A 270 17.67 2.03 3.31
N LEU A 271 17.69 1.77 2.01
CA LEU A 271 18.01 2.75 0.95
C LEU A 271 16.87 2.80 -0.08
N ARG A 272 16.44 4.01 -0.44
CA ARG A 272 15.46 4.28 -1.49
C ARG A 272 15.90 5.49 -2.32
N LEU A 273 15.56 5.46 -3.60
CA LEU A 273 15.81 6.55 -4.54
C LEU A 273 14.49 7.09 -5.08
N ALA A 274 14.41 8.39 -5.29
CA ALA A 274 13.34 9.04 -6.04
C ALA A 274 13.92 10.05 -7.02
N TYR A 275 13.31 10.18 -8.20
CA TYR A 275 13.77 11.10 -9.22
C TYR A 275 12.64 12.06 -9.60
N SER A 276 12.97 13.35 -9.58
CA SER A 276 12.12 14.42 -10.09
C SER A 276 12.79 15.04 -11.32
N PRO A 277 12.09 15.16 -12.46
CA PRO A 277 12.66 15.85 -13.63
C PRO A 277 13.03 17.31 -13.36
N SER A 278 12.34 17.99 -12.44
CA SER A 278 12.60 19.38 -12.08
C SER A 278 13.64 19.54 -10.97
N MET A 279 13.70 18.60 -10.02
CA MET A 279 14.53 18.72 -8.81
C MET A 279 15.67 17.70 -8.74
N GLY A 280 15.81 16.80 -9.71
CA GLY A 280 16.90 15.82 -9.75
C GLY A 280 16.67 14.60 -8.86
N LEU A 281 17.78 13.96 -8.45
CA LEU A 281 17.77 12.68 -7.73
C LEU A 281 17.80 12.88 -6.21
N TYR A 282 16.83 12.29 -5.53
CA TYR A 282 16.71 12.23 -4.08
C TYR A 282 17.11 10.85 -3.57
N ILE A 283 17.84 10.85 -2.45
CA ILE A 283 18.25 9.64 -1.74
C ILE A 283 17.65 9.66 -0.33
N GLY A 284 16.86 8.63 -0.03
CA GLY A 284 16.33 8.39 1.30
C GLY A 284 17.10 7.25 1.98
N VAL A 285 17.66 7.53 3.15
CA VAL A 285 18.36 6.56 3.99
C VAL A 285 17.62 6.43 5.32
N TYR A 286 17.24 5.22 5.68
CA TYR A 286 16.79 4.90 7.03
C TYR A 286 17.93 4.25 7.80
N MET A 287 18.37 4.91 8.88
CA MET A 287 19.37 4.41 9.81
C MET A 287 18.66 3.75 10.99
N HIS A 288 18.68 2.42 11.00
CA HIS A 288 18.19 1.62 12.13
C HIS A 288 19.12 1.76 13.35
N ALA A 289 18.54 2.00 14.52
CA ALA A 289 19.23 1.88 15.81
C ALA A 289 18.31 1.23 16.86
N PRO A 290 18.85 0.57 17.90
CA PRO A 290 18.06 -0.26 18.82
C PRO A 290 16.94 0.44 19.58
N LYS A 291 17.05 1.76 19.81
CA LYS A 291 16.08 2.54 20.58
C LYS A 291 15.14 3.37 19.71
N GLN A 292 15.64 3.86 18.58
CA GLN A 292 14.93 4.81 17.73
C GLN A 292 15.61 4.82 16.36
N GLY A 293 14.86 4.68 15.27
CA GLY A 293 15.41 4.87 13.92
C GLY A 293 15.40 6.33 13.49
N GLN A 294 16.16 6.66 12.45
CA GLN A 294 16.18 8.00 11.85
C GLN A 294 16.15 7.90 10.32
N PHE A 295 15.31 8.72 9.67
CA PHE A 295 15.37 8.97 8.24
C PHE A 295 16.28 10.16 7.95
N CYS A 296 17.07 10.05 6.89
CA CYS A 296 17.88 11.12 6.32
C CYS A 296 17.56 11.24 4.83
N ILE A 297 17.17 12.44 4.39
CA ILE A 297 16.84 12.73 2.99
C ILE A 297 17.91 13.65 2.41
N PHE A 298 18.41 13.28 1.23
CA PHE A 298 19.45 13.99 0.52
C PHE A 298 19.07 14.26 -0.92
N GLN A 299 19.61 15.32 -1.49
CA GLN A 299 19.62 15.59 -2.92
C GLN A 299 21.02 15.33 -3.48
N LEU A 300 21.12 14.61 -4.59
CA LEU A 300 22.40 14.46 -5.30
C LEU A 300 22.70 15.74 -6.06
N VAL A 301 23.82 16.38 -5.73
CA VAL A 301 24.30 17.58 -6.41
C VAL A 301 25.60 17.25 -7.14
N SER A 302 25.70 17.70 -8.39
CA SER A 302 26.93 17.64 -9.19
C SER A 302 27.51 19.03 -9.34
N THR A 303 28.80 19.17 -9.08
CA THR A 303 29.56 20.41 -9.35
C THR A 303 30.21 20.35 -10.74
N GLU A 304 30.69 21.49 -11.26
CA GLU A 304 31.23 21.66 -12.63
C GLU A 304 32.37 20.69 -13.02
N ASN A 305 32.97 19.97 -12.06
CA ASN A 305 34.06 19.02 -12.29
C ASN A 305 33.66 17.54 -12.13
N ASN A 306 32.37 17.18 -12.34
CA ASN A 306 31.83 15.83 -12.07
C ASN A 306 32.13 15.34 -10.63
N ARG A 307 32.27 16.28 -9.69
CA ARG A 307 32.34 15.95 -8.26
C ARG A 307 30.94 15.97 -7.71
N TYR A 308 30.53 14.84 -7.16
CA TYR A 308 29.22 14.63 -6.57
C TYR A 308 29.28 14.81 -5.06
N SER A 309 28.23 15.41 -4.51
CA SER A 309 28.01 15.56 -3.08
C SER A 309 26.54 15.36 -2.75
N LEU A 310 26.26 15.09 -1.47
CA LEU A 310 24.91 15.04 -0.94
C LEU A 310 24.60 16.38 -0.28
N ASP A 311 23.55 17.04 -0.76
CA ASP A 311 22.94 18.12 -0.01
C ASP A 311 21.90 17.55 0.95
N HIS A 312 21.95 17.95 2.21
CA HIS A 312 21.06 17.42 3.25
C HIS A 312 19.78 18.24 3.30
N ILE A 313 18.64 17.58 3.10
CA ILE A 313 17.33 18.24 3.07
C ILE A 313 16.66 18.14 4.44
N SER A 314 16.59 16.92 4.99
CA SER A 314 15.84 16.68 6.23
C SER A 314 16.31 15.45 6.98
N SER A 315 16.13 15.49 8.30
CA SER A 315 16.37 14.37 9.22
C SER A 315 15.16 14.21 10.13
N LEU A 316 14.54 13.03 10.12
CA LEU A 316 13.31 12.76 10.85
C LEU A 316 13.48 11.56 11.77
N PHE A 317 13.17 11.76 13.04
CA PHE A 317 13.19 10.69 14.02
C PHE A 317 11.91 9.85 13.92
N THR A 318 12.05 8.55 14.13
CA THR A 318 10.92 7.62 14.22
C THR A 318 10.57 7.34 15.67
N SER A 319 9.40 6.76 15.95
CA SER A 319 9.06 6.24 17.28
C SER A 319 9.76 4.89 17.54
N GLN A 320 9.43 4.19 18.64
CA GLN A 320 9.95 2.85 18.95
C GLN A 320 9.38 1.74 18.03
N GLU A 321 8.66 2.11 16.98
CA GLU A 321 8.03 1.20 16.02
C GLU A 321 9.08 0.57 15.09
N THR A 322 8.84 -0.67 14.65
CA THR A 322 9.77 -1.39 13.77
C THR A 322 9.44 -1.12 12.31
N LEU A 323 10.36 -0.50 11.57
CA LEU A 323 10.14 -0.17 10.15
C LEU A 323 10.11 -1.42 9.25
N ILE A 324 8.98 -1.63 8.57
CA ILE A 324 8.77 -2.72 7.62
C ILE A 324 9.20 -2.31 6.22
N ASP A 325 8.75 -1.16 5.72
CA ASP A 325 9.11 -0.66 4.38
C ASP A 325 8.90 0.85 4.28
N PHE A 326 9.53 1.49 3.30
CA PHE A 326 9.28 2.89 2.99
C PHE A 326 9.53 3.19 1.51
N ALA A 327 8.89 4.25 1.03
CA ALA A 327 9.13 4.89 -0.25
C ALA A 327 9.23 6.40 -0.06
N ILE A 328 9.88 7.07 -1.00
CA ILE A 328 10.04 8.52 -0.99
C ILE A 328 9.60 9.11 -2.32
N THR A 329 9.05 10.31 -2.28
CA THR A 329 8.89 11.21 -3.44
C THR A 329 9.96 12.31 -3.36
N SER A 330 9.82 13.39 -4.10
CA SER A 330 10.63 14.60 -3.91
C SER A 330 10.23 15.42 -2.68
N THR A 331 9.05 15.15 -2.09
CA THR A 331 8.45 15.98 -1.02
C THR A 331 8.04 15.19 0.23
N ASP A 332 7.76 13.89 0.08
CA ASP A 332 7.11 13.07 1.09
C ASP A 332 7.84 11.76 1.32
N ILE A 333 7.80 11.29 2.57
CA ILE A 333 8.14 9.91 2.92
C ILE A 333 6.86 9.18 3.25
N TRP A 334 6.68 8.01 2.64
CA TRP A 334 5.66 7.04 2.99
C TRP A 334 6.33 5.87 3.68
N ALA A 335 5.89 5.52 4.88
CA ALA A 335 6.49 4.45 5.63
C ALA A 335 5.44 3.57 6.31
N MET A 336 5.85 2.33 6.56
CA MET A 336 5.03 1.29 7.15
C MET A 336 5.78 0.64 8.30
N TRP A 337 5.12 0.49 9.44
CA TRP A 337 5.72 -0.04 10.67
C TRP A 337 4.85 -1.11 11.31
N HIS A 338 5.49 -1.92 12.16
CA HIS A 338 4.80 -2.61 13.24
C HIS A 338 4.77 -1.71 14.49
N ASP A 339 3.57 -1.51 15.03
CA ASP A 339 3.39 -0.84 16.32
C ASP A 339 3.70 -1.78 17.51
N ALA A 340 3.44 -1.29 18.73
CA ALA A 340 3.67 -2.04 19.96
C ALA A 340 2.81 -3.31 20.08
N GLU A 341 1.68 -3.37 19.37
CA GLU A 341 0.75 -4.49 19.32
C GLU A 341 1.03 -5.43 18.13
N ASN A 342 2.12 -5.19 17.38
CA ASN A 342 2.46 -5.83 16.12
C ASN A 342 1.46 -5.59 14.97
N GLN A 343 0.58 -4.60 15.10
CA GLN A 343 -0.29 -4.19 14.00
C GLN A 343 0.49 -3.37 12.99
N THR A 344 0.11 -3.50 11.72
CA THR A 344 0.77 -2.78 10.62
C THR A 344 0.14 -1.41 10.42
N VAL A 345 0.90 -0.36 10.70
CA VAL A 345 0.49 1.04 10.54
C VAL A 345 1.21 1.67 9.37
N VAL A 346 0.51 2.51 8.61
CA VAL A 346 1.07 3.28 7.49
C VAL A 346 0.92 4.76 7.82
N LYS A 347 2.01 5.51 7.64
CA LYS A 347 2.05 6.96 7.89
C LYS A 347 2.85 7.64 6.79
N TYR A 348 2.60 8.92 6.61
CA TYR A 348 3.37 9.75 5.70
C TYR A 348 3.75 11.08 6.33
N ILE A 349 4.79 11.71 5.81
CA ILE A 349 5.23 13.02 6.25
C ILE A 349 5.79 13.79 5.07
N ASN A 350 5.38 15.05 4.94
CA ASN A 350 6.00 16.00 4.04
C ASN A 350 7.25 16.60 4.69
N TYR A 351 8.44 16.34 4.17
CA TYR A 351 9.68 16.76 4.83
C TYR A 351 10.18 18.14 4.40
N GLU A 352 9.51 18.80 3.44
CA GLU A 352 9.85 20.17 3.02
C GLU A 352 9.09 21.23 3.84
N HIS A 353 7.81 20.99 4.14
CA HIS A 353 6.92 22.00 4.74
C HIS A 353 6.49 21.67 6.19
N ASN A 354 6.78 20.46 6.69
CA ASN A 354 6.37 20.07 8.05
C ASN A 354 7.47 20.39 9.08
N ALA A 355 7.49 21.64 9.54
CA ALA A 355 8.42 22.09 10.59
C ALA A 355 8.21 21.36 11.93
N ALA A 356 7.02 20.82 12.18
CA ALA A 356 6.68 20.11 13.42
C ALA A 356 7.18 18.65 13.45
N GLY A 357 7.56 18.07 12.31
CA GLY A 357 8.03 16.69 12.23
C GLY A 357 6.95 15.64 12.55
N GLN A 358 5.67 16.01 12.42
CA GLN A 358 4.55 15.14 12.78
C GLN A 358 4.15 14.23 11.61
N TRP A 359 4.01 12.94 11.91
CA TRP A 359 3.58 11.95 10.93
C TRP A 359 2.06 11.92 10.81
N ASN A 360 1.55 11.97 9.58
CA ASN A 360 0.14 11.83 9.27
C ASN A 360 -0.21 10.34 9.13
N SER A 361 -1.22 9.89 9.86
CA SER A 361 -1.72 8.51 9.79
C SER A 361 -2.52 8.28 8.51
N VAL A 362 -2.40 7.08 7.95
CA VAL A 362 -3.24 6.61 6.85
C VAL A 362 -4.39 5.81 7.41
N PHE A 363 -5.61 6.24 7.11
CA PHE A 363 -6.82 5.50 7.48
C PHE A 363 -6.98 4.26 6.59
N MET A 364 -6.90 3.09 7.22
CA MET A 364 -7.07 1.82 6.54
C MET A 364 -8.54 1.43 6.50
N HIS A 365 -8.99 0.83 5.40
CA HIS A 365 -10.34 0.30 5.32
C HIS A 365 -10.57 -0.74 6.42
N SER A 366 -11.65 -0.57 7.19
CA SER A 366 -12.02 -1.45 8.29
C SER A 366 -12.42 -2.83 7.79
N LEU A 367 -12.19 -3.85 8.63
CA LEU A 367 -12.71 -5.18 8.37
C LEU A 367 -14.24 -5.20 8.52
N PRO A 368 -14.94 -6.18 7.90
CA PRO A 368 -16.35 -6.41 8.17
C PRO A 368 -16.60 -6.62 9.67
N GLU A 369 -17.78 -6.23 10.14
CA GLU A 369 -18.21 -6.40 11.54
C GLU A 369 -18.12 -7.87 11.98
N GLU A 370 -17.71 -8.11 13.23
CA GLU A 370 -17.53 -9.47 13.76
C GLU A 370 -18.87 -10.22 13.90
N GLU A 371 -19.93 -9.51 14.27
CA GLU A 371 -21.26 -10.06 14.46
C GLU A 371 -22.30 -9.33 13.61
N ILE A 372 -23.20 -10.09 12.98
CA ILE A 372 -24.34 -9.54 12.24
C ILE A 372 -25.54 -9.55 13.18
N ILE A 373 -26.04 -8.35 13.49
CA ILE A 373 -27.23 -8.18 14.33
C ILE A 373 -28.47 -8.45 13.46
N LEU A 374 -29.27 -9.44 13.86
CA LEU A 374 -30.50 -9.84 13.18
C LEU A 374 -31.73 -9.34 13.93
N ARG A 375 -32.68 -8.74 13.22
CA ARG A 375 -34.00 -8.42 13.75
C ARG A 375 -34.95 -9.61 13.63
N ASP A 376 -35.97 -9.67 14.49
CA ASP A 376 -36.93 -10.78 14.55
C ASP A 376 -37.74 -11.01 13.28
N ASP A 377 -37.91 -9.98 12.46
CA ASP A 377 -38.62 -10.03 11.18
C ASP A 377 -37.74 -10.46 9.99
N GLN A 378 -36.43 -10.66 10.19
CA GLN A 378 -35.48 -10.94 9.12
C GLN A 378 -35.12 -12.42 9.00
N ASP A 379 -35.06 -12.92 7.75
CA ASP A 379 -34.52 -14.24 7.43
C ASP A 379 -32.99 -14.23 7.58
N PRO A 380 -32.41 -15.10 8.45
CA PRO A 380 -30.97 -15.11 8.68
C PRO A 380 -30.18 -15.33 7.40
N ARG A 381 -30.61 -16.26 6.54
CA ARG A 381 -29.89 -16.61 5.31
C ARG A 381 -29.82 -15.41 4.37
N GLU A 382 -30.92 -14.69 4.16
CA GLU A 382 -30.93 -13.50 3.31
C GLU A 382 -29.97 -12.43 3.83
N MET A 383 -29.96 -12.17 5.14
CA MET A 383 -29.08 -11.17 5.74
C MET A 383 -27.60 -11.54 5.64
N TYR A 384 -27.24 -12.79 5.95
CA TYR A 384 -25.86 -13.26 5.82
C TYR A 384 -25.40 -13.26 4.36
N LEU A 385 -26.24 -13.72 3.43
CA LEU A 385 -25.92 -13.67 2.00
C LEU A 385 -25.78 -12.23 1.49
N GLN A 386 -26.61 -11.30 1.96
CA GLN A 386 -26.46 -9.90 1.62
C GLN A 386 -25.12 -9.37 2.12
N ASN A 387 -24.76 -9.61 3.37
CA ASN A 387 -23.49 -9.14 3.95
C ASN A 387 -22.26 -9.77 3.27
N LEU A 388 -22.26 -11.08 3.04
CA LEU A 388 -21.14 -11.80 2.42
C LEU A 388 -20.88 -11.36 0.97
N PHE A 389 -21.94 -11.05 0.22
CA PHE A 389 -21.86 -10.73 -1.21
C PHE A 389 -22.06 -9.23 -1.51
N THR A 390 -22.11 -8.38 -0.50
CA THR A 390 -22.07 -6.92 -0.69
C THR A 390 -20.70 -6.55 -1.27
N PRO A 391 -20.64 -5.84 -2.41
CA PRO A 391 -19.38 -5.45 -3.02
C PRO A 391 -18.45 -4.73 -2.03
N GLY A 392 -17.16 -5.12 -2.03
CA GLY A 392 -16.14 -4.50 -1.20
C GLY A 392 -16.00 -5.05 0.22
N ARG A 393 -16.98 -5.78 0.77
CA ARG A 393 -16.87 -6.36 2.13
C ARG A 393 -15.92 -7.54 2.20
N PHE A 394 -16.08 -8.51 1.30
CA PHE A 394 -15.24 -9.70 1.22
C PHE A 394 -14.63 -9.84 -0.16
N ILE A 395 -13.36 -10.26 -0.19
CA ILE A 395 -12.74 -10.65 -1.45
C ILE A 395 -13.15 -12.09 -1.81
N LYS A 396 -13.33 -12.35 -3.11
CA LYS A 396 -13.72 -13.67 -3.64
C LYS A 396 -12.84 -14.80 -3.10
N ALA A 397 -11.53 -14.55 -2.96
CA ALA A 397 -10.56 -15.52 -2.46
C ALA A 397 -10.80 -15.94 -0.99
N ALA A 398 -11.29 -15.03 -0.14
CA ALA A 398 -11.62 -15.35 1.25
C ALA A 398 -12.83 -16.30 1.30
N LEU A 399 -13.90 -15.98 0.56
CA LEU A 399 -15.12 -16.78 0.50
C LEU A 399 -14.85 -18.18 -0.09
N CYS A 400 -14.07 -18.27 -1.17
CA CYS A 400 -13.73 -19.57 -1.76
C CYS A 400 -12.95 -20.46 -0.79
N LYS A 401 -12.00 -19.90 -0.03
CA LYS A 401 -11.24 -20.66 0.98
C LYS A 401 -12.10 -21.09 2.15
N ALA A 402 -12.98 -20.22 2.64
CA ALA A 402 -13.93 -20.56 3.69
C ALA A 402 -14.84 -21.71 3.24
N LEU A 403 -15.39 -21.64 2.02
CA LEU A 403 -16.22 -22.69 1.43
C LEU A 403 -15.50 -24.04 1.33
N GLN A 404 -14.26 -24.05 0.83
CA GLN A 404 -13.46 -25.28 0.70
C GLN A 404 -13.29 -26.01 2.05
N ILE A 405 -13.04 -25.25 3.11
CA ILE A 405 -12.80 -25.78 4.46
C ILE A 405 -14.11 -26.21 5.10
N PHE A 406 -15.15 -25.40 4.94
CA PHE A 406 -16.49 -25.70 5.44
C PHE A 406 -17.00 -27.03 4.87
N CYS A 407 -16.83 -27.26 3.56
CA CYS A 407 -17.22 -28.51 2.90
C CYS A 407 -16.25 -29.69 3.12
N ARG A 408 -15.18 -29.54 3.94
CA ARG A 408 -14.14 -30.56 4.19
C ARG A 408 -13.55 -31.18 2.90
N GLY A 409 -13.52 -30.42 1.80
CA GLY A 409 -13.14 -30.91 0.49
C GLY A 409 -11.62 -30.93 0.28
N THR A 410 -11.12 -31.92 -0.47
CA THR A 410 -9.78 -31.86 -1.09
C THR A 410 -9.68 -30.63 -2.00
N GLU A 411 -8.52 -29.98 -2.08
CA GLU A 411 -8.24 -28.78 -2.88
C GLU A 411 -8.80 -28.87 -4.31
N ARG A 412 -10.04 -28.44 -4.52
CA ARG A 412 -10.59 -28.14 -5.84
C ARG A 412 -10.36 -26.65 -6.06
N ASN A 413 -9.60 -26.29 -7.09
CA ASN A 413 -9.52 -24.90 -7.54
C ASN A 413 -10.92 -24.49 -8.02
N LEU A 414 -11.64 -23.75 -7.19
CA LEU A 414 -12.99 -23.26 -7.47
C LEU A 414 -12.87 -21.93 -8.22
N ASP A 415 -12.66 -21.99 -9.53
CA ASP A 415 -12.86 -20.79 -10.36
C ASP A 415 -14.35 -20.60 -10.66
N LEU A 416 -15.09 -20.22 -9.63
CA LEU A 416 -16.54 -20.02 -9.70
C LEU A 416 -16.88 -18.59 -10.07
N SER A 417 -17.96 -18.34 -10.80
CA SER A 417 -18.51 -16.99 -10.91
C SER A 417 -19.05 -16.52 -9.54
N TRP A 418 -19.26 -15.21 -9.34
CA TRP A 418 -19.89 -14.72 -8.09
C TRP A 418 -21.28 -15.31 -7.85
N SER A 419 -22.07 -15.52 -8.91
CA SER A 419 -23.39 -16.16 -8.81
C SER A 419 -23.30 -17.64 -8.45
N ASP A 420 -22.31 -18.36 -8.99
CA ASP A 420 -22.15 -19.78 -8.68
C ASP A 420 -21.56 -19.95 -7.29
N LEU A 421 -20.61 -19.10 -6.88
CA LEU A 421 -20.12 -19.06 -5.51
C LEU A 421 -21.25 -18.81 -4.51
N LYS A 422 -22.18 -17.88 -4.80
CA LYS A 422 -23.36 -17.64 -3.95
C LYS A 422 -24.21 -18.90 -3.81
N LYS A 423 -24.49 -19.60 -4.91
CA LYS A 423 -25.25 -20.86 -4.90
C LYS A 423 -24.54 -21.95 -4.11
N GLU A 424 -23.26 -22.16 -4.36
CA GLU A 424 -22.47 -23.20 -3.69
C GLU A 424 -22.37 -22.94 -2.18
N VAL A 425 -22.21 -21.68 -1.76
CA VAL A 425 -22.26 -21.29 -0.34
C VAL A 425 -23.63 -21.60 0.27
N THR A 426 -24.72 -21.22 -0.41
CA THR A 426 -26.08 -21.53 0.07
C THR A 426 -26.28 -23.04 0.24
N LEU A 427 -25.92 -23.83 -0.77
CA LEU A 427 -26.07 -25.28 -0.75
C LEU A 427 -25.21 -25.93 0.34
N ALA A 428 -23.97 -25.45 0.55
CA ALA A 428 -23.08 -25.97 1.57
C ALA A 428 -23.64 -25.76 2.98
N VAL A 429 -24.10 -24.55 3.28
CA VAL A 429 -24.67 -24.21 4.59
C VAL A 429 -26.00 -24.95 4.81
N GLU A 430 -26.87 -25.01 3.79
CA GLU A 430 -28.14 -25.75 3.87
C GLU A 430 -27.93 -27.27 4.04
N SER A 431 -26.91 -27.85 3.40
CA SER A 431 -26.58 -29.28 3.56
C SER A 431 -26.11 -29.61 4.98
N GLU A 432 -25.26 -28.79 5.58
CA GLU A 432 -24.81 -28.97 6.97
C GLU A 432 -25.96 -28.75 7.96
N LEU A 433 -26.81 -27.76 7.70
CA LEU A 433 -28.04 -27.52 8.46
C LEU A 433 -28.94 -28.76 8.43
N GLN A 434 -29.28 -29.28 7.24
CA GLN A 434 -30.11 -30.47 7.07
C GLN A 434 -29.51 -31.71 7.74
N GLY A 435 -28.18 -31.88 7.69
CA GLY A 435 -27.49 -32.98 8.35
C GLY A 435 -27.55 -32.93 9.88
N SER A 436 -27.80 -31.76 10.46
CA SER A 436 -27.85 -31.53 11.92
C SER A 436 -29.25 -31.65 12.53
N VAL A 437 -30.31 -31.67 11.70
CA VAL A 437 -31.70 -31.83 12.17
C VAL A 437 -31.93 -33.29 12.58
N THR A 438 -31.87 -33.57 13.88
CA THR A 438 -32.07 -34.93 14.43
C THR A 438 -33.50 -35.22 14.90
N GLU A 439 -34.32 -34.19 15.09
CA GLU A 439 -35.69 -34.30 15.62
C GLU A 439 -36.76 -34.13 14.52
N TYR A 440 -37.88 -34.86 14.66
CA TYR A 440 -38.95 -34.93 13.66
C TYR A 440 -39.93 -33.74 13.73
N GLU A 441 -40.00 -33.06 14.87
CA GLU A 441 -40.74 -31.82 15.08
C GLU A 441 -39.75 -30.71 15.47
N PHE A 442 -39.77 -29.59 14.76
CA PHE A 442 -38.89 -28.44 14.99
C PHE A 442 -39.77 -27.20 15.17
N SER A 443 -39.57 -26.43 16.24
CA SER A 443 -40.21 -25.11 16.32
C SER A 443 -39.59 -24.15 15.30
N GLN A 444 -40.36 -23.16 14.84
CA GLN A 444 -39.84 -22.15 13.91
C GLN A 444 -38.69 -21.35 14.51
N GLU A 445 -38.72 -21.12 15.83
CA GLU A 445 -37.69 -20.38 16.56
C GLU A 445 -36.40 -21.19 16.71
N GLU A 446 -36.49 -22.49 17.04
CA GLU A 446 -35.33 -23.38 17.08
C GLU A 446 -34.70 -23.53 15.69
N PHE A 447 -35.51 -23.63 14.63
CA PHE A 447 -35.00 -23.70 13.26
C PHE A 447 -34.26 -22.41 12.88
N ARG A 448 -34.83 -21.25 13.22
CA ARG A 448 -34.21 -19.93 12.98
C ARG A 448 -32.88 -19.81 13.73
N ASN A 449 -32.83 -20.19 15.00
CA ASN A 449 -31.62 -20.15 15.82
C ASN A 449 -30.53 -21.07 15.26
N LEU A 450 -30.89 -22.29 14.84
CA LEU A 450 -29.96 -23.22 14.21
C LEU A 450 -29.43 -22.68 12.88
N GLN A 451 -30.31 -22.11 12.05
CA GLN A 451 -29.92 -21.44 10.81
C GLN A 451 -28.92 -20.32 11.08
N GLN A 452 -29.20 -19.44 12.04
CA GLN A 452 -28.28 -18.37 12.45
C GLN A 452 -26.93 -18.91 12.91
N GLU A 453 -26.89 -20.00 13.69
CA GLU A 453 -25.65 -20.61 14.17
C GLU A 453 -24.75 -21.07 13.01
N PHE A 454 -25.30 -21.78 12.03
CA PHE A 454 -24.52 -22.25 10.88
C PHE A 454 -24.03 -21.11 9.97
N TRP A 455 -24.87 -20.12 9.72
CA TRP A 455 -24.46 -18.94 8.95
C TRP A 455 -23.40 -18.11 9.68
N CYS A 456 -23.53 -17.95 11.00
CA CYS A 456 -22.53 -17.29 11.84
C CYS A 456 -21.19 -18.02 11.78
N LYS A 457 -21.17 -19.36 11.89
CA LYS A 457 -19.96 -20.17 11.75
C LYS A 457 -19.28 -19.97 10.39
N PHE A 458 -20.06 -19.97 9.31
CA PHE A 458 -19.51 -19.74 7.96
C PHE A 458 -18.97 -18.30 7.80
N TYR A 459 -19.72 -17.30 8.31
CA TYR A 459 -19.32 -15.90 8.29
C TYR A 459 -18.02 -15.64 9.06
N ALA A 460 -17.92 -16.15 10.28
CA ALA A 460 -16.71 -16.05 11.11
C ALA A 460 -15.49 -16.68 10.41
N CYS A 461 -15.68 -17.80 9.70
CA CYS A 461 -14.63 -18.40 8.88
C CYS A 461 -14.21 -17.47 7.74
N CYS A 462 -15.16 -16.83 7.04
CA CYS A 462 -14.87 -15.85 6.00
C CYS A 462 -14.08 -14.65 6.56
N LEU A 463 -14.47 -14.15 7.73
CA LEU A 463 -13.83 -13.00 8.39
C LEU A 463 -12.36 -13.30 8.74
N GLN A 464 -12.07 -14.45 9.32
CA GLN A 464 -10.69 -14.87 9.62
C GLN A 464 -9.81 -14.92 8.36
N TYR A 465 -10.35 -15.39 7.23
CA TYR A 465 -9.60 -15.39 5.98
C TYR A 465 -9.45 -14.00 5.37
N GLN A 466 -10.47 -13.15 5.48
CA GLN A 466 -10.40 -11.76 5.03
C GLN A 466 -9.32 -11.00 5.80
N GLU A 467 -9.29 -11.11 7.13
CA GLU A 467 -8.26 -10.52 8.00
C GLU A 467 -6.85 -11.02 7.64
N ALA A 468 -6.69 -12.33 7.48
CA ALA A 468 -5.40 -12.90 7.10
C ALA A 468 -4.93 -12.40 5.73
N LEU A 469 -5.84 -12.12 4.79
CA LEU A 469 -5.56 -11.65 3.44
C LEU A 469 -5.41 -10.11 3.35
N SER A 470 -5.94 -9.35 4.31
CA SER A 470 -5.85 -7.89 4.37
C SER A 470 -4.55 -7.38 4.97
N HIS A 471 -3.75 -8.25 5.60
CA HIS A 471 -2.47 -7.86 6.20
C HIS A 471 -1.55 -7.19 5.16
N PRO A 472 -1.17 -5.91 5.36
CA PRO A 472 -0.24 -5.20 4.49
C PRO A 472 1.17 -5.78 4.65
N LEU A 473 1.90 -5.86 3.54
CA LEU A 473 3.20 -6.51 3.51
C LEU A 473 4.30 -5.63 2.90
N ALA A 474 3.96 -4.73 1.97
CA ALA A 474 4.92 -3.78 1.40
C ALA A 474 4.23 -2.53 0.84
N LEU A 475 5.04 -1.49 0.63
CA LEU A 475 4.60 -0.22 0.07
C LEU A 475 5.31 0.02 -1.26
N HIS A 476 4.55 0.42 -2.28
CA HIS A 476 5.12 0.75 -3.58
C HIS A 476 4.57 2.07 -4.10
N LEU A 477 5.46 2.96 -4.54
CA LEU A 477 5.12 4.27 -5.08
C LEU A 477 5.32 4.26 -6.60
N ASN A 478 4.33 4.78 -7.32
CA ASN A 478 4.49 5.07 -8.74
C ASN A 478 5.19 6.43 -8.92
N PRO A 479 6.42 6.49 -9.45
CA PRO A 479 7.13 7.76 -9.62
C PRO A 479 6.48 8.70 -10.64
N HIS A 480 5.60 8.20 -11.52
CA HIS A 480 4.94 9.02 -12.55
C HIS A 480 3.59 9.59 -12.11
N THR A 481 2.89 8.92 -11.20
CA THR A 481 1.56 9.35 -10.73
C THR A 481 1.53 9.74 -9.27
N ASN A 482 2.62 9.51 -8.53
CA ASN A 482 2.68 9.61 -7.07
C ASN A 482 1.59 8.79 -6.35
N MET A 483 1.01 7.79 -7.03
CA MET A 483 0.06 6.88 -6.40
C MET A 483 0.83 5.90 -5.54
N VAL A 484 0.37 5.76 -4.30
CA VAL A 484 0.92 4.80 -3.34
C VAL A 484 0.03 3.58 -3.34
N CYS A 485 0.64 2.41 -3.52
CA CYS A 485 0.01 1.12 -3.45
C CYS A 485 0.52 0.36 -2.23
N LEU A 486 -0.40 -0.20 -1.46
CA LEU A 486 -0.14 -1.19 -0.43
C LEU A 486 -0.35 -2.57 -1.01
N LEU A 487 0.71 -3.37 -0.99
CA LEU A 487 0.63 -4.79 -1.30
C LEU A 487 0.18 -5.53 -0.05
N LYS A 488 -1.05 -6.07 -0.06
CA LYS A 488 -1.55 -6.96 0.98
C LYS A 488 -1.42 -8.41 0.51
N LYS A 489 -1.56 -9.34 1.46
CA LYS A 489 -1.40 -10.77 1.18
C LYS A 489 -2.37 -11.32 0.11
N GLY A 490 -3.59 -10.78 0.03
CA GLY A 490 -4.61 -11.26 -0.91
C GLY A 490 -5.01 -10.29 -2.01
N TYR A 491 -4.68 -9.00 -1.90
CA TYR A 491 -5.13 -7.97 -2.83
C TYR A 491 -4.26 -6.69 -2.73
N LEU A 492 -4.41 -5.78 -3.69
CA LEU A 492 -3.78 -4.46 -3.66
C LEU A 492 -4.74 -3.41 -3.08
N SER A 493 -4.21 -2.40 -2.42
CA SER A 493 -4.96 -1.21 -2.01
C SER A 493 -4.22 0.04 -2.44
N PHE A 494 -4.94 1.06 -2.90
CA PHE A 494 -4.37 2.35 -3.28
C PHE A 494 -4.71 3.39 -2.23
N LEU A 495 -3.72 4.22 -1.90
CA LEU A 495 -3.93 5.36 -1.02
C LEU A 495 -4.41 6.53 -1.86
N VAL A 496 -5.49 7.16 -1.38
CA VAL A 496 -6.11 8.32 -2.01
C VAL A 496 -6.14 9.44 -0.98
N PRO A 497 -5.86 10.69 -1.37
CA PRO A 497 -6.05 11.83 -0.48
C PRO A 497 -7.50 11.90 0.01
N SER A 498 -7.68 12.05 1.31
CA SER A 498 -9.01 12.26 1.92
C SER A 498 -9.50 13.67 1.64
N SER A 499 -10.83 13.85 1.58
CA SER A 499 -11.40 15.19 1.68
C SER A 499 -11.11 15.77 3.08
N LEU A 500 -11.14 17.10 3.22
CA LEU A 500 -10.94 17.74 4.52
C LEU A 500 -11.97 17.26 5.55
N VAL A 501 -13.22 17.07 5.13
CA VAL A 501 -14.30 16.59 6.00
C VAL A 501 -14.03 15.16 6.48
N ASP A 502 -13.63 14.25 5.58
CA ASP A 502 -13.31 12.87 5.97
C ASP A 502 -12.09 12.81 6.88
N HIS A 503 -11.05 13.62 6.58
CA HIS A 503 -9.87 13.74 7.44
C HIS A 503 -10.27 14.18 8.85
N LEU A 504 -10.97 15.31 8.95
CA LEU A 504 -11.43 15.84 10.23
C LEU A 504 -12.39 14.90 10.93
N TYR A 505 -13.19 14.09 10.23
CA TYR A 505 -14.10 13.14 10.87
C TYR A 505 -13.40 11.88 11.38
N LEU A 506 -12.33 11.42 10.72
CA LEU A 506 -11.63 10.16 11.06
C LEU A 506 -10.46 10.32 12.04
N LEU A 507 -9.94 11.54 12.24
CA LEU A 507 -8.83 11.81 13.17
C LEU A 507 -9.12 11.34 14.61
N PRO A 508 -8.14 10.82 15.36
CA PRO A 508 -8.29 10.68 16.81
C PRO A 508 -8.57 12.03 17.49
N ASP A 509 -9.35 12.05 18.57
CA ASP A 509 -9.73 13.30 19.27
C ASP A 509 -8.52 14.11 19.74
N GLU A 510 -7.44 13.45 20.17
CA GLU A 510 -6.19 14.09 20.56
C GLU A 510 -5.55 14.87 19.40
N ASN A 511 -5.61 14.31 18.19
CA ASN A 511 -5.04 14.93 16.99
C ASN A 511 -5.94 16.02 16.43
N LEU A 512 -7.27 15.87 16.56
CA LEU A 512 -8.23 16.91 16.16
C LEU A 512 -7.97 18.23 16.88
N LEU A 513 -7.53 18.21 18.14
CA LEU A 513 -7.19 19.43 18.89
C LEU A 513 -5.87 20.08 18.46
N ALA A 514 -5.01 19.35 17.75
CA ALA A 514 -3.69 19.79 17.32
C ALA A 514 -3.65 20.24 15.85
N GLU A 515 -4.75 20.11 15.11
CA GLU A 515 -4.87 20.56 13.72
C GLU A 515 -4.71 22.07 13.61
N ASP A 516 -4.01 22.49 12.56
CA ASP A 516 -3.78 23.91 12.29
C ASP A 516 -5.08 24.55 11.77
N GLU A 517 -5.63 25.52 12.52
CA GLU A 517 -6.83 26.27 12.15
C GLU A 517 -6.66 26.93 10.75
N ALA A 518 -5.43 27.31 10.39
CA ALA A 518 -5.11 27.89 9.08
C ALA A 518 -5.24 26.88 7.91
N ALA A 519 -5.17 25.57 8.18
CA ALA A 519 -5.41 24.55 7.17
C ALA A 519 -6.90 24.38 6.83
N ILE A 520 -7.80 24.86 7.71
CA ILE A 520 -9.25 24.75 7.57
C ILE A 520 -9.83 25.98 6.90
N SER A 521 -9.45 27.18 7.36
CA SER A 521 -9.94 28.45 6.84
C SER A 521 -8.98 29.60 7.21
N ASP A 522 -8.87 30.61 6.35
CA ASP A 522 -8.18 31.87 6.67
C ASP A 522 -8.90 32.65 7.79
N ASP A 523 -10.19 32.38 8.00
CA ASP A 523 -11.00 32.91 9.10
C ASP A 523 -11.01 31.93 10.28
N VAL A 524 -10.40 32.34 11.39
CA VAL A 524 -10.26 31.58 12.64
C VAL A 524 -11.62 31.21 13.25
N ASP A 525 -12.62 32.10 13.16
CA ASP A 525 -13.94 31.82 13.72
C ASP A 525 -14.62 30.71 12.91
N VAL A 526 -14.48 30.73 11.58
CA VAL A 526 -14.98 29.67 10.69
C VAL A 526 -14.25 28.35 10.95
N ALA A 527 -12.92 28.36 11.12
CA ALA A 527 -12.15 27.16 11.41
C ALA A 527 -12.63 26.50 12.73
N ARG A 528 -12.82 27.30 13.78
CA ARG A 528 -13.31 26.81 15.08
C ARG A 528 -14.74 26.26 14.98
N ASP A 529 -15.61 26.95 14.25
CA ASP A 529 -16.99 26.54 14.05
C ASP A 529 -17.07 25.19 13.31
N VAL A 530 -16.24 24.98 12.27
CA VAL A 530 -16.14 23.70 11.54
C VAL A 530 -15.66 22.59 12.48
N MET A 531 -14.64 22.84 13.31
CA MET A 531 -14.13 21.87 14.27
C MET A 531 -15.17 21.48 15.32
N CYS A 532 -15.95 22.44 15.79
CA CYS A 532 -17.05 22.20 16.72
C CYS A 532 -18.15 21.35 16.07
N LEU A 533 -18.51 21.67 14.81
CA LEU A 533 -19.49 20.89 14.06
C LEU A 533 -19.03 19.44 13.92
N ILE A 534 -17.80 19.20 13.48
CA ILE A 534 -17.25 17.83 13.35
C ILE A 534 -17.33 17.06 14.67
N LYS A 535 -16.99 17.69 15.80
CA LYS A 535 -17.15 17.07 17.14
C LYS A 535 -18.61 16.69 17.43
N CYS A 536 -19.56 17.58 17.12
CA CYS A 536 -20.97 17.29 17.29
C CYS A 536 -21.40 16.10 16.41
N LEU A 537 -20.95 16.05 15.15
CA LEU A 537 -21.26 14.94 14.24
C LEU A 537 -20.72 13.60 14.74
N ARG A 538 -19.52 13.58 15.34
CA ARG A 538 -18.95 12.37 15.96
C ARG A 538 -19.78 11.90 17.15
N LEU A 539 -20.09 12.80 18.07
CA LEU A 539 -20.88 12.47 19.27
C LEU A 539 -22.29 11.97 18.93
N ILE A 540 -22.95 12.60 17.94
CA ILE A 540 -24.23 12.12 17.41
C ILE A 540 -24.03 10.73 16.81
N GLY A 541 -23.00 10.54 16.00
CA GLY A 541 -22.67 9.27 15.39
C GLY A 541 -22.47 8.13 16.38
N GLU A 542 -21.76 8.38 17.49
CA GLU A 542 -21.55 7.43 18.58
C GLU A 542 -22.84 7.09 19.34
N SER A 543 -23.82 8.00 19.32
CA SER A 543 -25.11 7.82 20.00
C SER A 543 -26.15 7.07 19.15
N ILE A 544 -25.92 6.93 17.84
CA ILE A 544 -26.85 6.25 16.93
C ILE A 544 -26.76 4.74 17.12
N THR A 545 -27.86 4.12 17.51
CA THR A 545 -27.95 2.66 17.64
C THR A 545 -28.16 2.00 16.28
N VAL A 546 -27.92 0.69 16.23
CA VAL A 546 -28.15 -0.12 15.02
C VAL A 546 -29.61 -0.06 14.59
N ASP A 547 -30.56 -0.07 15.54
CA ASP A 547 -31.99 0.04 15.25
C ASP A 547 -32.35 1.40 14.63
N MET A 548 -31.78 2.49 15.14
CA MET A 548 -31.96 3.83 14.56
C MET A 548 -31.39 3.88 13.14
N SER A 549 -30.18 3.36 12.91
CA SER A 549 -29.58 3.31 11.58
C SER A 549 -30.45 2.52 10.60
N ALA A 550 -31.04 1.43 11.06
CA ALA A 550 -31.94 0.59 10.31
C ALA A 550 -33.26 1.29 9.93
N VAL A 551 -33.81 2.15 10.79
CA VAL A 551 -34.99 2.98 10.49
C VAL A 551 -34.68 3.92 9.32
N MET A 552 -33.51 4.59 9.37
CA MET A 552 -33.09 5.46 8.27
C MET A 552 -32.87 4.66 6.98
N GLU A 553 -32.17 3.54 7.03
CA GLU A 553 -31.90 2.71 5.86
C GLU A 553 -33.19 2.20 5.20
N MET A 554 -34.14 1.73 6.02
CA MET A 554 -35.44 1.26 5.54
C MET A 554 -36.25 2.41 4.90
N SER A 555 -36.20 3.59 5.51
CA SER A 555 -36.87 4.78 4.96
C SER A 555 -36.28 5.18 3.62
N CYS A 556 -34.95 5.19 3.50
CA CYS A 556 -34.25 5.50 2.24
C CYS A 556 -34.52 4.44 1.17
N TYR A 557 -34.47 3.15 1.53
CA TYR A 557 -34.77 2.03 0.62
C TYR A 557 -36.19 2.12 0.06
N ASN A 558 -37.15 2.49 0.92
CA ASN A 558 -38.54 2.67 0.52
C ASN A 558 -38.82 4.03 -0.14
N LEU A 559 -37.79 4.82 -0.47
CA LEU A 559 -37.89 6.15 -1.07
C LEU A 559 -38.78 7.11 -0.26
N GLN A 560 -38.83 6.92 1.06
CA GLN A 560 -39.52 7.81 1.98
C GLN A 560 -38.65 9.04 2.27
N SER A 561 -39.26 10.11 2.79
CA SER A 561 -38.49 11.32 3.13
C SER A 561 -37.48 11.00 4.24
N PRO A 562 -36.17 11.15 4.01
CA PRO A 562 -35.16 10.92 5.03
C PRO A 562 -35.29 11.89 6.21
N GLU A 563 -35.93 13.05 5.99
CA GLU A 563 -36.20 14.05 7.02
C GLU A 563 -37.12 13.50 8.11
N LYS A 564 -38.13 12.70 7.74
CA LYS A 564 -39.08 12.11 8.70
C LYS A 564 -38.43 11.00 9.53
N ALA A 565 -37.56 10.21 8.90
CA ALA A 565 -36.78 9.21 9.61
C ALA A 565 -35.80 9.87 10.58
N ALA A 566 -35.17 10.97 10.17
CA ALA A 566 -34.29 11.77 11.02
C ALA A 566 -35.04 12.40 12.20
N GLU A 567 -36.26 12.90 12.00
CA GLU A 567 -37.11 13.41 13.09
C GLU A 567 -37.41 12.32 14.12
N GLN A 568 -37.79 11.13 13.66
CA GLN A 568 -38.05 9.99 14.54
C GLN A 568 -36.79 9.57 15.33
N ILE A 569 -35.65 9.43 14.66
CA ILE A 569 -34.37 9.09 15.29
C ILE A 569 -33.98 10.17 16.32
N LEU A 570 -34.22 11.44 16.00
CA LEU A 570 -33.94 12.55 16.90
C LEU A 570 -34.82 12.50 18.15
N GLU A 571 -36.12 12.21 18.01
CA GLU A 571 -37.02 11.99 19.15
C GLU A 571 -36.50 10.84 20.03
N ASP A 572 -36.12 9.71 19.41
CA ASP A 572 -35.57 8.56 20.13
C ASP A 572 -34.26 8.92 20.86
N LEU A 573 -33.34 9.66 20.22
CA LEU A 573 -32.11 10.15 20.85
C LEU A 573 -32.38 11.07 22.05
N ILE A 574 -33.37 11.95 21.97
CA ILE A 574 -33.78 12.82 23.08
C ILE A 574 -34.33 12.00 24.24
N THR A 575 -35.04 10.89 23.97
CA THR A 575 -35.61 10.02 25.02
C THR A 575 -34.58 9.14 25.73
N ILE A 576 -33.43 8.86 25.10
CA ILE A 576 -32.37 7.99 25.63
C ILE A 576 -31.40 8.75 26.58
N ASP A 577 -31.68 10.02 26.88
CA ASP A 577 -30.88 10.86 27.79
C ASP A 577 -29.43 11.02 27.28
N VAL A 578 -29.28 11.17 25.96
CA VAL A 578 -28.05 11.68 25.35
C VAL A 578 -27.70 12.98 26.08
N PRO A 579 -26.45 13.16 26.58
CA PRO A 579 -26.12 14.27 27.47
C PRO A 579 -26.70 15.57 26.93
N GLN A 580 -27.54 16.27 27.72
CA GLN A 580 -28.10 17.59 27.39
C GLN A 580 -27.04 18.54 26.79
N THR A 581 -25.77 18.33 27.14
CA THR A 581 -24.57 18.96 26.61
C THR A 581 -24.38 18.84 25.08
N ILE A 582 -24.71 17.73 24.42
CA ILE A 582 -24.55 17.56 22.95
C ILE A 582 -25.56 18.44 22.21
N VAL A 583 -26.80 18.43 22.69
CA VAL A 583 -27.89 19.23 22.17
C VAL A 583 -27.62 20.72 22.43
N GLU A 584 -27.13 21.07 23.63
CA GLU A 584 -26.71 22.45 23.95
C GLU A 584 -25.50 22.93 23.14
N LEU A 585 -24.47 22.10 22.92
CA LEU A 585 -23.31 22.42 22.08
C LEU A 585 -23.71 22.64 20.62
N PHE A 586 -24.59 21.77 20.10
CA PHE A 586 -25.15 21.91 18.76
C PHE A 586 -25.99 23.20 18.64
N PHE A 587 -26.87 23.48 19.60
CA PHE A 587 -27.72 24.68 19.61
C PHE A 587 -26.94 25.98 19.84
N GLN A 588 -25.85 25.97 20.60
CA GLN A 588 -25.02 27.16 20.82
C GLN A 588 -24.37 27.67 19.53
N GLU A 589 -24.03 26.78 18.59
CA GLU A 589 -23.25 27.16 17.40
C GLU A 589 -23.99 27.07 16.07
N VAL A 590 -24.94 26.16 15.88
CA VAL A 590 -25.81 26.19 14.68
C VAL A 590 -26.71 27.44 14.67
N ALA A 591 -26.96 28.04 15.83
CA ALA A 591 -27.59 29.34 15.97
C ALA A 591 -26.73 30.52 15.47
N ARG A 592 -25.42 30.35 15.22
CA ARG A 592 -24.63 31.37 14.50
C ARG A 592 -25.01 31.35 13.03
N LYS A 593 -25.99 32.20 12.68
CA LYS A 593 -26.48 32.49 11.31
C LYS A 593 -25.39 32.57 10.21
N HIS A 594 -24.14 32.90 10.56
CA HIS A 594 -23.03 33.04 9.62
C HIS A 594 -22.58 31.71 9.00
N ILE A 595 -22.54 30.59 9.74
CA ILE A 595 -22.06 29.30 9.22
C ILE A 595 -23.00 28.77 8.13
N ILE A 596 -24.31 28.73 8.42
CA ILE A 596 -25.34 28.29 7.48
C ILE A 596 -25.43 29.26 6.29
N SER A 597 -25.36 30.57 6.53
CA SER A 597 -25.31 31.55 5.45
C SER A 597 -24.10 31.31 4.54
N HIS A 598 -22.91 31.03 5.09
CA HIS A 598 -21.69 30.91 4.29
C HIS A 598 -21.60 29.57 3.54
N LEU A 599 -21.95 28.46 4.19
CA LEU A 599 -22.00 27.11 3.61
C LEU A 599 -23.01 26.97 2.44
N PHE A 600 -24.10 27.75 2.46
CA PHE A 600 -25.16 27.71 1.45
C PHE A 600 -25.12 28.87 0.42
N SER A 601 -24.21 29.85 0.56
CA SER A 601 -24.20 31.08 -0.29
C SER A 601 -23.18 31.11 -1.42
N GLN A 602 -22.40 30.05 -1.67
CA GLN A 602 -21.46 30.03 -2.80
C GLN A 602 -22.02 29.24 -4.00
N PRO A 603 -22.75 29.87 -4.94
CA PRO A 603 -23.10 29.23 -6.20
C PRO A 603 -21.88 29.27 -7.14
N LYS A 604 -21.30 28.10 -7.44
CA LYS A 604 -20.36 27.84 -8.56
C LYS A 604 -19.01 28.57 -8.47
N ALA A 605 -18.10 28.06 -7.64
CA ALA A 605 -16.67 28.33 -7.81
C ALA A 605 -16.03 27.20 -8.66
N PRO A 606 -15.08 27.51 -9.57
CA PRO A 606 -14.37 26.49 -10.34
C PRO A 606 -13.50 25.60 -9.42
N LEU A 607 -13.33 24.33 -9.79
CA LEU A 607 -12.62 23.22 -9.12
C LEU A 607 -11.20 23.49 -8.55
N SER A 608 -10.65 24.69 -8.74
CA SER A 608 -9.32 25.08 -8.25
C SER A 608 -9.34 25.92 -6.96
N GLN A 609 -10.52 26.17 -6.37
CA GLN A 609 -10.63 26.85 -5.06
C GLN A 609 -11.29 25.90 -4.05
N THR A 610 -10.56 25.62 -2.98
CA THR A 610 -10.95 24.82 -1.81
C THR A 610 -11.96 25.56 -0.93
N GLY A 611 -13.08 26.01 -1.50
CA GLY A 611 -14.20 26.57 -0.76
C GLY A 611 -15.20 25.47 -0.40
N LEU A 612 -15.56 25.36 0.88
CA LEU A 612 -16.63 24.47 1.35
C LEU A 612 -17.98 24.94 0.79
N ASN A 613 -18.59 24.12 -0.07
CA ASN A 613 -19.92 24.38 -0.66
C ASN A 613 -20.86 23.22 -0.30
N TRP A 614 -21.86 23.47 0.55
CA TRP A 614 -22.73 22.43 1.13
C TRP A 614 -23.62 21.71 0.11
N PRO A 615 -24.23 22.38 -0.89
CA PRO A 615 -24.84 21.74 -2.05
C PRO A 615 -23.91 20.80 -2.83
N GLU A 616 -22.62 21.13 -2.96
CA GLU A 616 -21.62 20.29 -3.62
C GLU A 616 -21.18 19.11 -2.73
N MET A 617 -21.16 19.26 -1.41
CA MET A 617 -21.01 18.11 -0.48
C MET A 617 -22.18 17.13 -0.58
N ILE A 618 -23.41 17.62 -0.69
CA ILE A 618 -24.60 16.78 -0.87
C ILE A 618 -24.64 16.13 -2.27
N THR A 619 -24.11 16.81 -3.31
CA THR A 619 -24.09 16.26 -4.69
C THR A 619 -22.82 15.49 -5.06
N ALA A 620 -21.73 15.62 -4.30
CA ALA A 620 -20.52 14.80 -4.42
C ALA A 620 -20.77 13.31 -4.09
N GLU A 621 -21.96 12.97 -3.59
CA GLU A 621 -22.50 11.61 -3.43
C GLU A 621 -22.67 10.83 -4.76
N ALA A 622 -22.43 11.45 -5.92
CA ALA A 622 -22.46 10.78 -7.23
C ALA A 622 -21.21 9.93 -7.54
N TYR A 623 -20.15 9.99 -6.73
CA TYR A 623 -19.03 9.04 -6.79
C TYR A 623 -19.13 8.06 -5.63
N PRO A 624 -18.96 6.73 -5.84
CA PRO A 624 -18.95 5.78 -4.73
C PRO A 624 -17.71 6.03 -3.85
N PRO A 625 -17.84 6.53 -2.60
CA PRO A 625 -16.73 6.54 -1.67
C PRO A 625 -16.43 5.09 -1.25
N SER A 626 -15.17 4.84 -0.91
CA SER A 626 -14.62 3.54 -0.54
C SER A 626 -15.15 2.97 0.80
N HIS A 627 -15.99 3.73 1.53
CA HIS A 627 -16.61 3.32 2.79
C HIS A 627 -18.14 3.28 2.68
N PRO A 628 -18.76 2.07 2.69
CA PRO A 628 -20.21 1.92 2.74
C PRO A 628 -20.83 2.51 4.02
N GLY A 629 -20.06 2.56 5.11
CA GLY A 629 -20.47 3.18 6.38
C GLY A 629 -20.49 4.70 6.31
N ALA A 630 -19.44 5.32 5.78
CA ALA A 630 -19.34 6.79 5.70
C ALA A 630 -20.43 7.41 4.81
N GLN A 631 -20.83 6.76 3.71
CA GLN A 631 -21.89 7.26 2.84
C GLN A 631 -23.26 7.28 3.56
N LYS A 632 -23.55 6.25 4.35
CA LYS A 632 -24.80 6.12 5.11
C LYS A 632 -24.80 7.02 6.35
N PHE A 633 -23.66 7.13 7.03
CA PHE A 633 -23.50 7.96 8.21
C PHE A 633 -23.48 9.45 7.86
N THR A 634 -22.76 9.88 6.83
CA THR A 634 -22.74 11.29 6.41
C THR A 634 -24.12 11.74 5.93
N PHE A 635 -24.85 10.91 5.19
CA PHE A 635 -26.22 11.23 4.78
C PHE A 635 -27.21 11.31 5.96
N LEU A 636 -27.11 10.36 6.91
CA LEU A 636 -27.88 10.34 8.15
C LEU A 636 -27.57 11.56 9.01
N ILE A 637 -26.28 11.89 9.18
CA ILE A 637 -25.79 13.04 9.92
C ILE A 637 -26.18 14.35 9.25
N CYS A 638 -26.07 14.48 7.92
CA CYS A 638 -26.50 15.66 7.17
C CYS A 638 -28.02 15.85 7.23
N SER A 639 -28.79 14.75 7.20
CA SER A 639 -30.26 14.78 7.34
C SER A 639 -30.66 15.14 8.77
N LEU A 640 -30.00 14.58 9.79
CA LEU A 640 -30.18 14.94 11.20
C LEU A 640 -29.79 16.40 11.46
N THR A 641 -28.68 16.87 10.90
CA THR A 641 -28.23 18.27 11.00
C THR A 641 -29.22 19.20 10.31
N SER A 642 -29.76 18.83 9.14
CA SER A 642 -30.83 19.59 8.45
C SER A 642 -32.12 19.65 9.26
N CYS A 643 -32.55 18.54 9.86
CA CYS A 643 -33.73 18.49 10.74
C CYS A 643 -33.50 19.30 12.02
N LEU A 644 -32.32 19.22 12.63
CA LEU A 644 -31.94 20.03 13.79
C LEU A 644 -31.89 21.53 13.45
N CYS A 645 -31.39 21.91 12.26
CA CYS A 645 -31.43 23.30 11.75
C CYS A 645 -32.87 23.80 11.54
N LYS A 646 -33.76 22.96 10.99
CA LYS A 646 -35.19 23.28 10.83
C LYS A 646 -35.89 23.42 12.18
N PHE A 647 -35.57 22.55 13.13
CA PHE A 647 -36.10 22.59 14.49
C PHE A 647 -35.63 23.84 15.24
N ALA A 648 -34.36 24.24 15.09
CA ALA A 648 -33.83 25.49 15.64
C ALA A 648 -34.53 26.73 15.07
N ASN A 649 -34.73 26.79 13.75
CA ASN A 649 -35.48 27.89 13.11
C ASN A 649 -36.94 27.97 13.60
N MET A 650 -37.60 26.83 13.85
CA MET A 650 -38.95 26.81 14.44
C MET A 650 -38.95 27.27 15.91
N GLN A 651 -37.96 26.90 16.72
CA GLN A 651 -37.86 27.39 18.10
C GLN A 651 -37.55 28.89 18.17
N GLU A 652 -36.75 29.44 17.25
CA GLU A 652 -36.51 30.89 17.14
C GLU A 652 -37.78 31.65 16.71
N SER A 653 -38.57 31.09 15.79
CA SER A 653 -39.85 31.70 15.37
C SER A 653 -40.95 31.61 16.44
N LEU A 654 -40.80 30.73 17.42
CA LEU A 654 -41.69 30.62 18.58
C LEU A 654 -41.24 31.49 19.76
N ARG A 655 -39.98 31.97 19.75
CA ARG A 655 -39.40 32.89 20.74
C ARG A 655 -39.43 34.35 20.31
N THR A 656 -39.79 34.64 19.06
CA THR A 656 -40.09 35.98 18.53
C THR A 656 -41.60 36.19 18.45
#